data_AF-A0A6G2PY54-F1
#
_entry.id   AF-A0A6G2PY54-F1
#
_cell.length_a   1.000
_cell.length_b   1.000
_cell.length_c   1.000
_cell.angle_alpha   90.00
_cell.angle_beta   90.00
_cell.angle_gamma   90.00
#
_symmetry.space_group_name_H-M   'P 1'
#
loop_
_entity.id
_entity.type
_entity.pdbx_description
1 polymer ?
#
loop_
_entity_poly.entity_id
_entity_poly.type
_entity_poly.pdbx_seq_one_letter_code
_entity_poly.pdbx_strand_id
1 'polypeptide(L)'
;MDEPLAEPDVEDQIKDLFTSGRAVYAPEGGGWELDGAVEHVIDGWLTRFVLRAPHGEEPPREVSLFHGVDDLAGELWDHEVRNLLRLRMLGHPALPEIVDGRFDKTNRVAFIMTRKVGGPLAEQDWADVREWVGRYPVVAFEQFSLLVDALSQLHGTRIVHRNLTLGAIRLAMEPSRPERAALALTRFELSALLKNLLHHVAGPGDHRSQGVRELFLAPPTDVPPARHLAYLAPETHPSLLGKVRVRRLDHGSTDVFGLGVLGWELFLGAVTELLPEECTAVDRAPEERLPEALAALHTAMRRALTTTTGVPRRLREVLVDMLDPSPSGRISSFDAAATLQRHWTEITLSFTPVEQHDEKPRLLAFMPEKSVQTVYENRGWTDHRPDTPEGCRELQTFLEDELRQAQLVHSPSGAQGFVHGDSPQSQAEAEWALIGNQAVWFCAFHYDEAITGRRRKVHKDTLVIKYLVDKRYADDLLTAWPRRSIGKVDLVPFWVGQTLDKGGEQRPSWEELTKAVVTERAVDHQGSQKLLRSYRFMLEYQGVALRARQYPYVLARSEEGDAIVLTQDHERDRRWLHGDPLLTSYAQPGRRPPLGDFARQLLTENEWARVTLVEDRTGRDGHPTDPYFGGRAVEARLKVRLDADSVQIQPLNGRQVPERGWLRPDEDRGTEIQLRREARGLDSLAHKPGLVRILDAPEAIELRNRGVTSRDQSELRGKGQTIVSNMLRFHPFYALQGPPGTGKSTVVAKALRDFLEMEHGSRVLVSAQSNDALDQLAEKILKELRPRIEDRSLLALRELSLSQEREEARSPVRQLTAADIVDDLVKHIVRRVELGCEGAPGEDEKRLMKRWADLAGDTKLELIERVKSGADIVFATCSIAGKLSEEVSDPSDMFDWVIIEEAAKAWPTEVVMPLVRGVRWTLVGDYQQLGPHRAQDMQSFLEGLAAHEHDRIQAHFANQDAYLDHLHMFRRFFEGHDPRRTASARRPVDVLVTQFRMHPDIAAPFARAFYPDAGPTGTFLTSDPFIDQIHGRTEPPYVTNAPLVWLDTARHDGCRDTPYWGNEGEAELIDDLVARLGLAHRTDPGGLVVITPYRKQAGILEAKGLRGRVHTVHSFQGGEAEVVIVSLVRSAVRGEGTRRNIGHTAQPEVVNVMLSRARQLLVVVGDLAHFEQYGGADWGTVIQAFRDSGVIVDAVTEDITGGRRAVLPPQRDETSEDAAGAMAAEDAGE
;
A
#
# COMPACT_ATOMS: atom_id res chain seq x y z
N MET A 1 -5.18 -20.89 52.34
CA MET A 1 -6.33 -20.04 52.68
C MET A 1 -5.83 -18.62 52.50
N ASP A 2 -5.90 -18.13 51.28
CA ASP A 2 -5.65 -16.72 51.01
C ASP A 2 -6.91 -15.97 51.43
N GLU A 3 -6.78 -14.99 52.32
CA GLU A 3 -7.85 -14.04 52.59
C GLU A 3 -8.23 -13.35 51.27
N PRO A 4 -9.52 -13.16 50.97
CA PRO A 4 -9.91 -12.37 49.81
C PRO A 4 -9.44 -10.94 50.06
N LEU A 5 -8.47 -10.48 49.25
CA LEU A 5 -8.14 -9.07 49.13
C LEU A 5 -9.45 -8.30 48.92
N ALA A 6 -9.73 -7.32 49.78
CA ALA A 6 -10.90 -6.46 49.61
C ALA A 6 -10.87 -5.87 48.20
N GLU A 7 -11.94 -6.09 47.43
CA GLU A 7 -12.05 -5.50 46.09
C GLU A 7 -11.93 -3.98 46.21
N PRO A 8 -11.01 -3.33 45.48
CA PRO A 8 -10.88 -1.88 45.50
C PRO A 8 -12.21 -1.23 45.13
N ASP A 9 -12.55 -0.12 45.79
CA ASP A 9 -13.71 0.68 45.41
C ASP A 9 -13.54 1.17 43.96
N VAL A 10 -14.56 0.97 43.13
CA VAL A 10 -14.57 1.33 41.71
C VAL A 10 -14.32 2.85 41.55
N GLU A 11 -14.83 3.67 42.48
CA GLU A 11 -14.61 5.12 42.46
C GLU A 11 -13.14 5.49 42.73
N ASP A 12 -12.47 4.79 43.65
CA ASP A 12 -11.04 5.00 43.94
C ASP A 12 -10.16 4.57 42.76
N GLN A 13 -10.51 3.47 42.08
CA GLN A 13 -9.82 3.05 40.85
C GLN A 13 -9.96 4.07 39.73
N ILE A 14 -11.17 4.60 39.49
CA ILE A 14 -11.37 5.65 38.48
C ILE A 14 -10.51 6.87 38.80
N LYS A 15 -10.39 7.20 40.10
CA LYS A 15 -9.61 8.33 40.57
C LYS A 15 -8.11 8.17 40.34
N ASP A 16 -7.55 7.02 40.71
CA ASP A 16 -6.12 6.75 40.57
C ASP A 16 -5.69 6.60 39.11
N LEU A 17 -6.58 6.07 38.26
CA LEU A 17 -6.29 5.81 36.86
C LEU A 17 -6.51 7.02 35.96
N PHE A 18 -7.56 7.83 36.19
CA PHE A 18 -7.96 8.89 35.25
C PHE A 18 -8.04 10.30 35.82
N THR A 19 -8.57 10.50 37.04
CA THR A 19 -8.97 11.85 37.48
C THR A 19 -7.96 12.56 38.39
N SER A 20 -7.02 11.84 39.02
CA SER A 20 -5.99 12.49 39.83
C SER A 20 -4.93 13.21 38.97
N GLY A 21 -4.34 14.28 39.49
CA GLY A 21 -3.27 15.03 38.78
C GLY A 21 -1.97 14.24 38.56
N ARG A 22 -1.83 13.04 39.16
CA ARG A 22 -0.73 12.09 38.93
C ARG A 22 -1.23 10.78 38.31
N ALA A 23 -2.49 10.75 37.85
CA ALA A 23 -3.09 9.54 37.35
C ALA A 23 -2.35 9.07 36.09
N VAL A 24 -2.17 7.75 35.98
CA VAL A 24 -1.36 7.15 34.91
C VAL A 24 -1.90 7.53 33.53
N TYR A 25 -3.22 7.76 33.43
CA TYR A 25 -3.95 7.97 32.18
C TYR A 25 -4.55 9.37 32.05
N ALA A 26 -4.07 10.32 32.85
CA ALA A 26 -4.40 11.75 32.75
C ALA A 26 -3.70 12.41 31.53
N PRO A 27 -4.31 13.45 30.94
CA PRO A 27 -3.67 14.26 29.91
C PRO A 27 -2.50 15.09 30.47
N GLU A 28 -1.62 15.54 29.58
CA GLU A 28 -0.52 16.46 29.94
C GLU A 28 -1.09 17.82 30.36
N GLY A 29 -1.13 18.10 31.68
CA GLY A 29 -1.62 19.37 32.23
C GLY A 29 -2.63 19.26 33.38
N GLY A 30 -3.12 18.07 33.73
CA GLY A 30 -4.05 17.85 34.85
C GLY A 30 -4.90 16.59 34.67
N GLY A 31 -5.55 16.10 35.74
CA GLY A 31 -6.43 14.92 35.68
C GLY A 31 -7.77 15.20 34.98
N TRP A 32 -8.44 14.15 34.48
CA TRP A 32 -9.78 14.25 33.91
C TRP A 32 -10.85 14.58 34.98
N GLU A 33 -11.95 15.21 34.59
CA GLU A 33 -13.13 15.44 35.45
C GLU A 33 -14.26 14.45 35.11
N LEU A 34 -14.90 13.86 36.11
CA LEU A 34 -16.04 12.94 35.91
C LEU A 34 -17.33 13.73 35.56
N ASP A 35 -18.00 13.37 34.48
CA ASP A 35 -19.24 14.01 33.99
C ASP A 35 -20.44 13.05 34.11
N GLY A 36 -21.25 13.22 35.15
CA GLY A 36 -22.44 12.40 35.40
C GLY A 36 -22.17 11.20 36.31
N ALA A 37 -23.13 10.27 36.36
CA ALA A 37 -23.06 9.07 37.19
C ALA A 37 -22.29 7.94 36.50
N VAL A 38 -21.68 7.08 37.32
CA VAL A 38 -21.01 5.86 36.89
C VAL A 38 -22.06 4.77 36.64
N GLU A 39 -22.09 4.20 35.43
CA GLU A 39 -23.00 3.12 35.03
C GLU A 39 -22.34 1.76 35.29
N HIS A 40 -22.96 0.92 36.11
CA HIS A 40 -22.55 -0.48 36.30
C HIS A 40 -23.27 -1.37 35.27
N VAL A 41 -22.60 -1.63 34.15
CA VAL A 41 -23.18 -2.43 33.04
C VAL A 41 -23.23 -3.91 33.40
N ILE A 42 -22.17 -4.39 34.06
CA ILE A 42 -22.12 -5.71 34.71
C ILE A 42 -21.50 -5.49 36.09
N ASP A 43 -22.26 -5.77 37.13
CA ASP A 43 -21.83 -5.57 38.52
C ASP A 43 -20.47 -6.23 38.78
N GLY A 44 -19.53 -5.44 39.31
CA GLY A 44 -18.16 -5.86 39.63
C GLY A 44 -17.24 -6.14 38.43
N TRP A 45 -17.69 -5.94 37.18
CA TRP A 45 -16.95 -6.42 36.01
C TRP A 45 -16.84 -5.43 34.86
N LEU A 46 -17.90 -4.66 34.57
CA LEU A 46 -17.88 -3.65 33.53
C LEU A 46 -18.57 -2.37 34.00
N THR A 47 -17.80 -1.30 34.00
CA THR A 47 -18.24 0.03 34.40
C THR A 47 -18.09 1.00 33.23
N ARG A 48 -19.06 1.89 33.05
CA ARG A 48 -19.00 2.98 32.07
C ARG A 48 -19.16 4.35 32.72
N PHE A 49 -18.42 5.33 32.24
CA PHE A 49 -18.49 6.70 32.73
C PHE A 49 -17.99 7.70 31.68
N VAL A 50 -18.29 8.98 31.87
CA VAL A 50 -17.89 10.05 30.97
C VAL A 50 -16.88 10.97 31.66
N LEU A 51 -15.85 11.37 30.91
CA LEU A 51 -14.77 12.26 31.35
C LEU A 51 -14.77 13.56 30.55
N ARG A 52 -14.43 14.68 31.19
CA ARG A 52 -14.19 15.99 30.57
C ARG A 52 -12.79 16.50 30.87
N ALA A 53 -12.21 17.21 29.91
CA ALA A 53 -10.93 17.87 30.14
C ALA A 53 -11.12 19.06 31.10
N PRO A 54 -10.15 19.32 32.01
CA PRO A 54 -10.26 20.35 33.06
C PRO A 54 -10.37 21.80 32.56
N HIS A 55 -10.19 22.05 31.25
CA HIS A 55 -10.35 23.38 30.63
C HIS A 55 -11.49 23.47 29.61
N GLY A 56 -12.30 22.42 29.46
CA GLY A 56 -13.54 22.45 28.66
C GLY A 56 -13.37 22.65 27.15
N GLU A 57 -12.14 22.80 26.64
CA GLU A 57 -11.87 22.97 25.20
C GLU A 57 -12.01 21.65 24.42
N GLU A 58 -11.90 20.50 25.09
CA GLU A 58 -12.05 19.19 24.46
C GLU A 58 -13.45 18.58 24.65
N PRO A 59 -13.93 17.82 23.63
CA PRO A 59 -15.18 17.07 23.71
C PRO A 59 -15.11 15.99 24.81
N PRO A 60 -16.25 15.66 25.45
CA PRO A 60 -16.29 14.61 26.48
C PRO A 60 -15.89 13.24 25.92
N ARG A 61 -15.28 12.43 26.78
CA ARG A 61 -14.81 11.08 26.47
C ARG A 61 -15.65 10.05 27.22
N GLU A 62 -16.10 9.00 26.55
CA GLU A 62 -16.76 7.85 27.17
C GLU A 62 -15.72 6.75 27.43
N VAL A 63 -15.68 6.22 28.65
CA VAL A 63 -14.74 5.18 29.08
C VAL A 63 -15.53 3.92 29.45
N SER A 64 -15.13 2.79 28.89
CA SER A 64 -15.55 1.45 29.34
C SER A 64 -14.37 0.81 30.09
N LEU A 65 -14.55 0.52 31.37
CA LEU A 65 -13.55 -0.05 32.28
C LEU A 65 -13.96 -1.46 32.70
N PHE A 66 -13.11 -2.43 32.42
CA PHE A 66 -13.26 -3.84 32.75
C PHE A 66 -12.39 -4.19 33.95
N HIS A 67 -12.97 -4.90 34.90
CA HIS A 67 -12.34 -5.23 36.18
C HIS A 67 -11.93 -6.70 36.25
N GLY A 68 -10.88 -6.98 37.02
CA GLY A 68 -10.45 -8.36 37.32
C GLY A 68 -9.86 -9.13 36.14
N VAL A 69 -9.35 -8.44 35.11
CA VAL A 69 -8.80 -9.03 33.89
C VAL A 69 -7.46 -9.73 34.19
N ASP A 70 -7.37 -11.01 33.82
CA ASP A 70 -6.15 -11.83 33.95
C ASP A 70 -5.15 -11.57 32.80
N ASP A 71 -3.87 -11.90 33.02
CA ASP A 71 -2.76 -11.62 32.09
C ASP A 71 -3.05 -12.00 30.62
N LEU A 72 -3.48 -13.23 30.36
CA LEU A 72 -3.77 -13.70 28.99
C LEU A 72 -4.93 -12.92 28.33
N ALA A 73 -5.98 -12.63 29.10
CA ALA A 73 -7.12 -11.87 28.60
C ALA A 73 -6.74 -10.40 28.35
N GLY A 74 -5.86 -9.85 29.18
CA GLY A 74 -5.29 -8.53 29.04
C GLY A 74 -4.36 -8.37 27.84
N GLU A 75 -3.52 -9.36 27.53
CA GLU A 75 -2.70 -9.35 26.32
C GLU A 75 -3.56 -9.36 25.04
N LEU A 76 -4.61 -10.17 25.03
CA LEU A 76 -5.58 -10.23 23.94
C LEU A 76 -6.38 -8.93 23.81
N TRP A 77 -6.68 -8.27 24.94
CA TRP A 77 -7.26 -6.92 24.94
C TRP A 77 -6.34 -5.91 24.29
N ASP A 78 -5.07 -5.88 24.67
CA ASP A 78 -4.09 -4.95 24.11
C ASP A 78 -3.90 -5.14 22.61
N HIS A 79 -4.04 -6.38 22.12
CA HIS A 79 -4.10 -6.70 20.69
C HIS A 79 -5.35 -6.09 20.03
N GLU A 80 -6.54 -6.28 20.60
CA GLU A 80 -7.78 -5.74 20.03
C GLU A 80 -7.81 -4.21 20.04
N VAL A 81 -7.41 -3.60 21.16
CA VAL A 81 -7.36 -2.13 21.27
C VAL A 81 -6.40 -1.53 20.24
N ARG A 82 -5.30 -2.22 19.89
CA ARG A 82 -4.45 -1.76 18.78
C ARG A 82 -5.17 -1.75 17.45
N ASN A 83 -5.95 -2.80 17.16
CA ASN A 83 -6.72 -2.88 15.92
C ASN A 83 -7.79 -1.78 15.90
N LEU A 84 -8.44 -1.54 17.05
CA LEU A 84 -9.42 -0.49 17.26
C LEU A 84 -8.81 0.93 17.15
N LEU A 85 -7.65 1.19 17.74
CA LEU A 85 -6.95 2.48 17.62
C LEU A 85 -6.58 2.80 16.17
N ARG A 86 -6.33 1.79 15.34
CA ARG A 86 -6.13 1.98 13.89
C ARG A 86 -7.40 2.41 13.17
N LEU A 87 -8.60 2.10 13.69
CA LEU A 87 -9.87 2.58 13.11
C LEU A 87 -9.97 4.11 13.12
N ARG A 88 -9.34 4.79 14.09
CA ARG A 88 -9.22 6.25 14.08
C ARG A 88 -8.65 6.75 12.76
N MET A 89 -7.75 6.00 12.14
CA MET A 89 -7.15 6.39 10.87
C MET A 89 -8.06 6.19 9.67
N LEU A 90 -9.12 5.38 9.76
CA LEU A 90 -10.12 5.31 8.69
C LEU A 90 -10.87 6.64 8.53
N GLY A 91 -11.00 7.41 9.62
CA GLY A 91 -11.75 8.68 9.60
C GLY A 91 -13.23 8.50 9.24
N HIS A 92 -13.75 7.28 9.31
CA HIS A 92 -15.10 6.95 8.85
C HIS A 92 -16.15 7.62 9.77
N PRO A 93 -17.15 8.34 9.22
CA PRO A 93 -18.08 9.14 10.03
C PRO A 93 -18.96 8.29 10.96
N ALA A 94 -19.29 7.06 10.57
CA ALA A 94 -20.12 6.15 11.36
C ALA A 94 -19.31 5.19 12.27
N LEU A 95 -17.99 5.41 12.41
CA LEU A 95 -17.15 4.71 13.38
C LEU A 95 -16.77 5.65 14.54
N PRO A 96 -16.58 5.14 15.76
CA PRO A 96 -16.24 5.94 16.91
C PRO A 96 -14.78 6.36 16.84
N GLU A 97 -14.49 7.56 17.35
CA GLU A 97 -13.12 8.02 17.49
C GLU A 97 -12.53 7.42 18.77
N ILE A 98 -11.70 6.40 18.61
CA ILE A 98 -11.02 5.73 19.71
C ILE A 98 -9.78 6.54 20.09
N VAL A 99 -9.75 6.97 21.34
CA VAL A 99 -8.79 7.95 21.87
C VAL A 99 -7.63 7.22 22.53
N ASP A 100 -7.96 6.23 23.36
CA ASP A 100 -6.99 5.45 24.13
C ASP A 100 -7.60 4.10 24.54
N GLY A 101 -6.78 3.19 25.00
CA GLY A 101 -7.18 1.95 25.65
C GLY A 101 -6.00 1.02 25.85
N ARG A 102 -6.07 0.19 26.89
CA ARG A 102 -4.97 -0.69 27.31
C ARG A 102 -5.40 -1.67 28.39
N PHE A 103 -4.54 -2.64 28.64
CA PHE A 103 -4.57 -3.49 29.82
C PHE A 103 -3.55 -3.00 30.86
N ASP A 104 -4.01 -2.75 32.08
CA ASP A 104 -3.19 -2.45 33.26
C ASP A 104 -3.04 -3.71 34.11
N LYS A 105 -1.89 -4.37 33.96
CA LYS A 105 -1.56 -5.58 34.72
C LYS A 105 -1.50 -5.34 36.24
N THR A 106 -1.09 -4.15 36.67
CA THR A 106 -0.92 -3.84 38.11
C THR A 106 -2.27 -3.77 38.80
N ASN A 107 -3.22 -3.08 38.16
CA ASN A 107 -4.57 -2.89 38.68
C ASN A 107 -5.54 -3.99 38.23
N ARG A 108 -5.11 -4.90 37.36
CA ARG A 108 -5.92 -5.95 36.72
C ARG A 108 -7.17 -5.39 36.05
N VAL A 109 -7.03 -4.24 35.39
CA VAL A 109 -8.13 -3.60 34.66
C VAL A 109 -7.77 -3.45 33.19
N ALA A 110 -8.79 -3.50 32.33
CA ALA A 110 -8.65 -3.18 30.92
C ALA A 110 -9.64 -2.06 30.58
N PHE A 111 -9.26 -1.09 29.76
CA PHE A 111 -10.21 -0.04 29.39
C PHE A 111 -10.06 0.41 27.95
N ILE A 112 -11.12 1.03 27.45
CA ILE A 112 -11.16 1.77 26.20
C ILE A 112 -11.75 3.16 26.46
N MET A 113 -11.26 4.16 25.73
CA MET A 113 -11.72 5.54 25.80
C MET A 113 -12.08 5.99 24.39
N THR A 114 -13.30 6.50 24.21
CA THR A 114 -13.82 6.99 22.93
C THR A 114 -14.33 8.41 23.05
N ARG A 115 -14.35 9.17 21.96
CA ARG A 115 -15.02 10.47 21.92
C ARG A 115 -16.54 10.26 21.96
N LYS A 116 -17.23 10.93 22.87
CA LYS A 116 -18.69 10.86 22.96
C LYS A 116 -19.34 11.60 21.78
N VAL A 117 -20.19 10.91 21.02
CA VAL A 117 -20.97 11.46 19.89
C VAL A 117 -22.41 10.97 19.98
N GLY A 118 -23.37 11.88 20.10
CA GLY A 118 -24.81 11.54 20.18
C GLY A 118 -25.20 10.76 21.45
N GLY A 119 -26.46 10.29 21.47
CA GLY A 119 -27.01 9.42 22.51
C GLY A 119 -27.25 7.99 22.00
N PRO A 120 -27.42 6.97 22.88
CA PRO A 120 -27.82 5.63 22.46
C PRO A 120 -29.16 5.68 21.73
N LEU A 121 -29.26 4.93 20.64
CA LEU A 121 -30.49 4.81 19.87
C LEU A 121 -31.61 4.13 20.67
N ALA A 122 -31.24 3.23 21.60
CA ALA A 122 -32.15 2.57 22.53
C ALA A 122 -32.87 3.51 23.51
N GLU A 123 -32.29 4.67 23.81
CA GLU A 123 -32.85 5.67 24.75
C GLU A 123 -33.61 6.80 24.02
N GLN A 124 -33.75 6.70 22.69
CA GLN A 124 -34.50 7.69 21.90
C GLN A 124 -35.99 7.33 21.85
N ASP A 125 -36.85 8.34 21.75
CA ASP A 125 -38.25 8.10 21.44
C ASP A 125 -38.37 7.58 20.00
N TRP A 126 -38.84 6.34 19.86
CA TRP A 126 -38.95 5.69 18.56
C TRP A 126 -40.01 6.32 17.65
N ALA A 127 -40.97 7.05 18.25
CA ALA A 127 -41.90 7.86 17.49
C ALA A 127 -41.17 8.99 16.75
N ASP A 128 -40.23 9.67 17.43
CA ASP A 128 -39.43 10.75 16.84
C ASP A 128 -38.49 10.22 15.75
N VAL A 129 -37.86 9.06 15.97
CA VAL A 129 -37.01 8.41 14.96
C VAL A 129 -37.81 8.06 13.71
N ARG A 130 -39.03 7.54 13.86
CA ARG A 130 -39.91 7.24 12.72
C ARG A 130 -40.44 8.47 12.02
N GLU A 131 -40.80 9.50 12.76
CA GLU A 131 -41.18 10.79 12.16
C GLU A 131 -40.02 11.33 11.32
N TRP A 132 -38.79 11.26 11.86
CA TRP A 132 -37.59 11.63 11.14
C TRP A 132 -37.37 10.78 9.87
N VAL A 133 -37.43 9.44 9.95
CA VAL A 133 -37.26 8.58 8.77
C VAL A 133 -38.36 8.83 7.73
N GLY A 134 -39.61 9.01 8.16
CA GLY A 134 -40.73 9.31 7.27
C GLY A 134 -40.58 10.66 6.56
N ARG A 135 -40.02 11.65 7.24
CA ARG A 135 -39.79 13.00 6.70
C ARG A 135 -38.51 13.11 5.87
N TYR A 136 -37.48 12.33 6.21
CA TYR A 136 -36.16 12.35 5.57
C TYR A 136 -35.67 10.95 5.18
N PRO A 137 -36.44 10.18 4.37
CA PRO A 137 -36.14 8.76 4.09
C PRO A 137 -34.83 8.57 3.34
N VAL A 138 -34.44 9.55 2.49
CA VAL A 138 -33.15 9.55 1.79
C VAL A 138 -31.99 9.71 2.77
N VAL A 139 -32.11 10.60 3.76
CA VAL A 139 -31.07 10.80 4.78
C VAL A 139 -30.95 9.55 5.67
N ALA A 140 -32.08 8.94 6.04
CA ALA A 140 -32.07 7.68 6.78
C ALA A 140 -31.39 6.54 5.98
N PHE A 141 -31.67 6.45 4.67
CA PHE A 141 -31.00 5.52 3.78
C PHE A 141 -29.49 5.77 3.66
N GLU A 142 -29.07 7.04 3.62
CA GLU A 142 -27.65 7.43 3.68
C GLU A 142 -26.97 6.99 4.95
N GLN A 143 -27.57 7.29 6.10
CA GLN A 143 -27.01 6.88 7.39
C GLN A 143 -26.96 5.35 7.53
N PHE A 144 -27.99 4.63 7.08
CA PHE A 144 -27.98 3.18 7.03
C PHE A 144 -26.86 2.63 6.14
N SER A 145 -26.70 3.18 4.94
CA SER A 145 -25.65 2.74 4.01
C SER A 145 -24.26 3.06 4.53
N LEU A 146 -24.07 4.18 5.23
CA LEU A 146 -22.84 4.50 5.94
C LEU A 146 -22.54 3.51 7.07
N LEU A 147 -23.55 3.00 7.79
CA LEU A 147 -23.33 1.95 8.78
C LEU A 147 -22.92 0.62 8.13
N VAL A 148 -23.51 0.27 6.98
CA VAL A 148 -23.14 -0.94 6.21
C VAL A 148 -21.71 -0.81 5.68
N ASP A 149 -21.33 0.36 5.17
CA ASP A 149 -19.95 0.63 4.76
C ASP A 149 -18.99 0.59 5.95
N ALA A 150 -19.34 1.21 7.08
CA ALA A 150 -18.55 1.13 8.31
C ALA A 150 -18.29 -0.33 8.72
N LEU A 151 -19.31 -1.18 8.64
CA LEU A 151 -19.20 -2.61 8.92
C LEU A 151 -18.32 -3.34 7.90
N SER A 152 -18.39 -2.95 6.63
CA SER A 152 -17.47 -3.42 5.58
C SER A 152 -16.01 -3.08 5.90
N GLN A 153 -15.73 -1.83 6.31
CA GLN A 153 -14.39 -1.37 6.70
C GLN A 153 -13.87 -2.12 7.95
N LEU A 154 -14.74 -2.37 8.93
CA LEU A 154 -14.40 -3.15 10.13
C LEU A 154 -14.04 -4.59 9.78
N HIS A 155 -14.87 -5.27 9.00
CA HIS A 155 -14.57 -6.63 8.55
C HIS A 155 -13.28 -6.67 7.72
N GLY A 156 -13.05 -5.67 6.86
CA GLY A 156 -11.79 -5.50 6.11
C GLY A 156 -10.55 -5.29 6.97
N THR A 157 -10.70 -4.96 8.26
CA THR A 157 -9.63 -4.82 9.25
C THR A 157 -9.63 -5.94 10.31
N ARG A 158 -10.36 -7.05 10.06
CA ARG A 158 -10.56 -8.20 10.97
C ARG A 158 -11.39 -7.95 12.23
N ILE A 159 -12.05 -6.81 12.34
CA ILE A 159 -12.85 -6.49 13.51
C ILE A 159 -14.29 -6.91 13.24
N VAL A 160 -14.81 -7.82 14.07
CA VAL A 160 -16.21 -8.26 14.07
C VAL A 160 -16.82 -7.76 15.36
N HIS A 161 -17.94 -7.06 15.30
CA HIS A 161 -18.62 -6.44 16.45
C HIS A 161 -19.25 -7.49 17.39
N ARG A 162 -19.84 -8.57 16.85
CA ARG A 162 -20.46 -9.71 17.55
C ARG A 162 -21.70 -9.43 18.42
N ASN A 163 -22.12 -8.18 18.54
CA ASN A 163 -23.26 -7.77 19.38
C ASN A 163 -23.92 -6.48 18.85
N LEU A 164 -24.22 -6.44 17.55
CA LEU A 164 -24.78 -5.27 16.89
C LEU A 164 -26.30 -5.19 17.14
N THR A 165 -26.69 -4.62 18.29
CA THR A 165 -28.08 -4.33 18.68
C THR A 165 -28.36 -2.83 18.73
N LEU A 166 -29.59 -2.41 19.03
CA LEU A 166 -29.96 -0.98 19.18
C LEU A 166 -29.04 -0.21 20.14
N GLY A 167 -28.60 -0.85 21.24
CA GLY A 167 -27.71 -0.20 22.21
C GLY A 167 -26.31 0.07 21.68
N ALA A 168 -25.89 -0.61 20.60
CA ALA A 168 -24.60 -0.41 19.94
C ALA A 168 -24.62 0.70 18.90
N ILE A 169 -25.76 1.37 18.70
CA ILE A 169 -25.91 2.43 17.70
C ILE A 169 -26.16 3.76 18.42
N ARG A 170 -25.42 4.80 18.04
CA ARG A 170 -25.64 6.17 18.49
C ARG A 170 -26.35 6.96 17.41
N LEU A 171 -27.25 7.84 17.84
CA LEU A 171 -27.90 8.83 17.00
C LEU A 171 -27.56 10.23 17.51
N ALA A 172 -27.00 11.05 16.63
CA ALA A 172 -26.79 12.47 16.87
C ALA A 172 -27.80 13.24 16.01
N MET A 173 -28.84 13.79 16.63
CA MET A 173 -29.79 14.70 15.99
C MET A 173 -29.68 16.10 16.57
N GLU A 174 -29.65 17.10 15.70
CA GLU A 174 -29.79 18.49 16.09
C GLU A 174 -31.25 18.93 15.83
N PRO A 175 -32.03 19.30 16.85
CA PRO A 175 -33.46 19.61 16.67
C PRO A 175 -33.74 20.71 15.64
N SER A 176 -32.81 21.65 15.47
CA SER A 176 -32.91 22.72 14.48
C SER A 176 -32.55 22.29 13.05
N ARG A 177 -31.92 21.13 12.87
CA ARG A 177 -31.43 20.60 11.59
C ARG A 177 -31.54 19.07 11.54
N PRO A 178 -32.75 18.49 11.59
CA PRO A 178 -32.96 17.04 11.56
C PRO A 178 -32.42 16.38 10.28
N GLU A 179 -32.26 17.13 9.19
CA GLU A 179 -31.60 16.68 7.96
C GLU A 179 -30.10 16.37 8.12
N ARG A 180 -29.49 16.75 9.26
CA ARG A 180 -28.08 16.49 9.60
C ARG A 180 -27.90 15.33 10.59
N ALA A 181 -28.93 14.55 10.82
CA ALA A 181 -28.86 13.40 11.72
C ALA A 181 -27.75 12.42 11.29
N ALA A 182 -26.98 11.93 12.25
CA ALA A 182 -25.87 11.01 12.02
C ALA A 182 -26.01 9.75 12.88
N LEU A 183 -25.84 8.58 12.25
CA LEU A 183 -25.75 7.30 12.93
C LEU A 183 -24.29 6.84 13.02
N ALA A 184 -23.91 6.27 14.16
CA ALA A 184 -22.60 5.67 14.35
C ALA A 184 -22.68 4.37 15.15
N LEU A 185 -21.81 3.42 14.79
CA LEU A 185 -21.58 2.22 15.57
C LEU A 185 -20.76 2.55 16.84
N THR A 186 -20.98 1.81 17.91
CA THR A 186 -20.27 1.92 19.21
C THR A 186 -20.22 0.55 19.88
N ARG A 187 -19.67 0.44 21.10
CA ARG A 187 -19.60 -0.83 21.87
C ARG A 187 -18.67 -1.90 21.27
N PHE A 188 -17.65 -1.49 20.51
CA PHE A 188 -16.65 -2.38 19.90
C PHE A 188 -15.77 -3.09 20.92
N GLU A 189 -15.65 -2.55 22.11
CA GLU A 189 -14.85 -3.11 23.20
C GLU A 189 -15.31 -4.51 23.65
N LEU A 190 -16.47 -4.94 23.18
CA LEU A 190 -17.05 -6.24 23.49
C LEU A 190 -16.58 -7.35 22.52
N SER A 191 -15.96 -7.03 21.39
CA SER A 191 -15.68 -7.99 20.30
C SER A 191 -14.71 -9.14 20.66
N ALA A 192 -13.49 -8.84 21.12
CA ALA A 192 -12.45 -9.85 21.35
C ALA A 192 -12.35 -10.30 22.81
N LEU A 193 -12.59 -9.38 23.75
CA LEU A 193 -12.56 -9.69 25.18
C LEU A 193 -13.65 -10.73 25.51
N LEU A 194 -14.87 -10.57 24.97
CA LEU A 194 -15.95 -11.56 25.15
C LEU A 194 -15.61 -12.89 24.49
N LYS A 195 -15.02 -12.90 23.28
CA LYS A 195 -14.64 -14.16 22.59
C LYS A 195 -13.73 -15.05 23.45
N ASN A 196 -12.79 -14.45 24.18
CA ASN A 196 -11.79 -15.18 24.95
C ASN A 196 -12.20 -15.39 26.41
N LEU A 197 -12.93 -14.45 27.02
CA LEU A 197 -13.59 -14.65 28.32
C LEU A 197 -14.65 -15.76 28.24
N LEU A 198 -15.36 -15.89 27.12
CA LEU A 198 -16.31 -16.98 26.86
C LEU A 198 -15.63 -18.36 26.77
N HIS A 199 -14.34 -18.43 26.39
CA HIS A 199 -13.62 -19.71 26.27
C HIS A 199 -13.04 -20.22 27.60
N HIS A 200 -12.80 -19.34 28.58
CA HIS A 200 -12.19 -19.72 29.85
C HIS A 200 -13.16 -20.09 30.98
N VAL A 201 -14.47 -19.95 30.78
CA VAL A 201 -15.45 -20.37 31.80
C VAL A 201 -15.86 -21.83 31.61
N ALA A 202 -14.96 -22.74 31.96
CA ALA A 202 -15.22 -24.18 32.06
C ALA A 202 -15.43 -24.57 33.53
N GLY A 203 -16.68 -24.50 33.99
CA GLY A 203 -17.12 -25.05 35.27
C GLY A 203 -18.64 -24.85 35.47
N PRO A 204 -19.41 -25.91 35.75
CA PRO A 204 -20.83 -25.77 36.13
C PRO A 204 -20.90 -25.15 37.53
N GLY A 205 -20.94 -23.82 37.59
CA GLY A 205 -20.99 -23.04 38.85
C GLY A 205 -20.35 -21.65 38.80
N ASP A 206 -19.73 -21.24 37.69
CA ASP A 206 -19.02 -19.97 37.62
C ASP A 206 -19.95 -18.79 37.23
N HIS A 207 -20.18 -17.88 38.19
CA HIS A 207 -20.94 -16.63 38.04
C HIS A 207 -20.49 -15.79 36.83
N ARG A 208 -19.23 -15.89 36.41
CA ARG A 208 -18.67 -15.16 35.26
C ARG A 208 -19.35 -15.54 33.93
N SER A 209 -19.74 -16.80 33.75
CA SER A 209 -20.46 -17.21 32.53
C SER A 209 -21.88 -16.69 32.45
N GLN A 210 -22.50 -16.42 33.60
CA GLN A 210 -23.87 -15.90 33.66
C GLN A 210 -23.88 -14.41 33.30
N GLY A 211 -22.97 -13.61 33.85
CA GLY A 211 -22.84 -12.18 33.51
C GLY A 211 -22.52 -11.94 32.03
N VAL A 212 -21.73 -12.80 31.39
CA VAL A 212 -21.48 -12.68 29.95
C VAL A 212 -22.72 -13.01 29.10
N ARG A 213 -23.53 -14.01 29.48
CA ARG A 213 -24.81 -14.28 28.80
C ARG A 213 -25.77 -13.11 28.98
N GLU A 214 -25.83 -12.54 30.17
CA GLU A 214 -26.65 -11.36 30.47
C GLU A 214 -26.29 -10.17 29.58
N LEU A 215 -25.02 -9.96 29.22
CA LEU A 215 -24.62 -8.90 28.29
C LEU A 215 -25.26 -9.01 26.88
N PHE A 216 -25.57 -10.22 26.43
CA PHE A 216 -26.25 -10.45 25.13
C PHE A 216 -27.76 -10.51 25.27
N LEU A 217 -28.27 -11.01 26.40
CA LEU A 217 -29.70 -11.31 26.59
C LEU A 217 -30.46 -10.20 27.31
N ALA A 218 -29.81 -9.42 28.17
CA ALA A 218 -30.43 -8.32 28.88
C ALA A 218 -30.72 -7.17 27.91
N PRO A 219 -31.98 -6.73 27.79
CA PRO A 219 -32.29 -5.57 26.96
C PRO A 219 -31.73 -4.29 27.58
N PRO A 220 -31.33 -3.29 26.76
CA PRO A 220 -31.11 -1.94 27.25
C PRO A 220 -32.34 -1.38 27.98
N THR A 221 -32.13 -0.40 28.85
CA THR A 221 -33.21 0.32 29.53
C THR A 221 -34.27 0.79 28.54
N ASP A 222 -35.54 0.61 28.88
CA ASP A 222 -36.72 0.99 28.07
C ASP A 222 -36.88 0.27 26.72
N VAL A 223 -36.11 -0.80 26.45
CA VAL A 223 -36.28 -1.66 25.26
C VAL A 223 -37.00 -2.96 25.62
N PRO A 224 -38.10 -3.34 24.92
CA PRO A 224 -38.77 -4.62 25.16
C PRO A 224 -37.84 -5.83 24.89
N PRO A 225 -37.91 -6.91 25.70
CA PRO A 225 -37.03 -8.08 25.55
C PRO A 225 -37.09 -8.72 24.15
N ALA A 226 -38.29 -9.01 23.63
CA ALA A 226 -38.45 -9.55 22.27
C ALA A 226 -37.83 -8.65 21.18
N ARG A 227 -37.87 -7.32 21.36
CA ARG A 227 -37.28 -6.36 20.42
C ARG A 227 -35.77 -6.45 20.40
N HIS A 228 -35.13 -6.50 21.58
CA HIS A 228 -33.69 -6.66 21.71
C HIS A 228 -33.23 -8.02 21.15
N LEU A 229 -33.91 -9.10 21.52
CA LEU A 229 -33.57 -10.46 21.09
C LEU A 229 -33.75 -10.66 19.58
N ALA A 230 -34.61 -9.89 18.90
CA ALA A 230 -34.76 -9.94 17.45
C ALA A 230 -33.45 -9.65 16.69
N TYR A 231 -32.54 -8.85 17.26
CA TYR A 231 -31.24 -8.52 16.66
C TYR A 231 -30.22 -9.68 16.73
N LEU A 232 -30.47 -10.71 17.54
CA LEU A 232 -29.56 -11.84 17.67
C LEU A 232 -29.63 -12.73 16.42
N ALA A 233 -28.48 -13.00 15.81
CA ALA A 233 -28.42 -13.85 14.63
C ALA A 233 -28.71 -15.33 14.98
N PRO A 234 -29.43 -16.08 14.14
CA PRO A 234 -29.86 -17.45 14.43
C PRO A 234 -28.74 -18.41 14.85
N GLU A 235 -27.55 -18.27 14.27
CA GLU A 235 -26.38 -19.11 14.58
C GLU A 235 -25.86 -18.94 16.01
N THR A 236 -26.20 -17.85 16.70
CA THR A 236 -25.77 -17.58 18.08
C THR A 236 -26.66 -18.28 19.11
N HIS A 237 -27.91 -18.62 18.76
CA HIS A 237 -28.91 -19.17 19.67
C HIS A 237 -28.44 -20.45 20.41
N PRO A 238 -27.82 -21.45 19.75
CA PRO A 238 -27.39 -22.67 20.45
C PRO A 238 -26.39 -22.39 21.57
N SER A 239 -25.53 -21.37 21.39
CA SER A 239 -24.51 -21.00 22.39
C SER A 239 -25.06 -20.11 23.51
N LEU A 240 -26.00 -19.21 23.19
CA LEU A 240 -26.56 -18.25 24.15
C LEU A 240 -27.76 -18.82 24.92
N LEU A 241 -28.52 -19.74 24.33
CA LEU A 241 -29.81 -20.23 24.84
C LEU A 241 -29.85 -21.77 25.03
N GLY A 242 -28.82 -22.51 24.62
CA GLY A 242 -28.81 -23.98 24.66
C GLY A 242 -28.48 -24.59 26.02
N LYS A 243 -29.03 -25.80 26.31
CA LYS A 243 -28.75 -26.58 27.52
C LYS A 243 -27.33 -27.19 27.55
N VAL A 244 -26.79 -27.57 26.39
CA VAL A 244 -25.41 -28.06 26.23
C VAL A 244 -24.56 -26.87 25.80
N ARG A 245 -23.57 -26.50 26.60
CA ARG A 245 -22.65 -25.41 26.26
C ARG A 245 -21.80 -25.83 25.06
N VAL A 246 -22.17 -25.37 23.87
CA VAL A 246 -21.39 -25.51 22.64
C VAL A 246 -20.56 -24.25 22.44
N ARG A 247 -19.37 -24.40 21.85
CA ARG A 247 -18.54 -23.28 21.43
C ARG A 247 -19.36 -22.31 20.57
N ARG A 248 -19.37 -21.01 20.94
CA ARG A 248 -20.02 -19.97 20.14
C ARG A 248 -19.38 -19.91 18.75
N LEU A 249 -20.20 -20.06 17.71
CA LEU A 249 -19.82 -19.96 16.31
C LEU A 249 -20.20 -18.58 15.81
N ASP A 250 -19.25 -17.66 15.82
CA ASP A 250 -19.42 -16.33 15.22
C ASP A 250 -18.87 -16.36 13.79
N HIS A 251 -19.73 -16.05 12.83
CA HIS A 251 -19.34 -15.86 11.44
C HIS A 251 -19.14 -14.35 11.19
N GLY A 252 -18.33 -13.98 10.19
CA GLY A 252 -18.23 -12.57 9.79
C GLY A 252 -19.58 -11.96 9.39
N SER A 253 -20.54 -12.78 8.96
CA SER A 253 -21.89 -12.36 8.59
C SER A 253 -22.85 -12.20 9.78
N THR A 254 -22.44 -12.48 11.02
CA THR A 254 -23.29 -12.33 12.22
C THR A 254 -23.71 -10.87 12.45
N ASP A 255 -22.81 -9.91 12.25
CA ASP A 255 -23.11 -8.48 12.42
C ASP A 255 -24.01 -7.92 11.32
N VAL A 256 -23.91 -8.51 10.12
CA VAL A 256 -24.76 -8.15 8.97
C VAL A 256 -26.23 -8.42 9.30
N PHE A 257 -26.52 -9.48 10.06
CA PHE A 257 -27.88 -9.79 10.49
C PHE A 257 -28.44 -8.69 11.40
N GLY A 258 -27.73 -8.33 12.47
CA GLY A 258 -28.15 -7.27 13.40
C GLY A 258 -28.37 -5.93 12.71
N LEU A 259 -27.48 -5.57 11.77
CA LEU A 259 -27.65 -4.36 10.97
C LEU A 259 -28.82 -4.48 9.99
N GLY A 260 -29.10 -5.67 9.46
CA GLY A 260 -30.29 -5.97 8.67
C GLY A 260 -31.58 -5.75 9.45
N VAL A 261 -31.60 -6.10 10.75
CA VAL A 261 -32.75 -5.84 11.65
C VAL A 261 -32.93 -4.33 11.88
N LEU A 262 -31.85 -3.57 12.03
CA LEU A 262 -31.93 -2.10 12.08
C LEU A 262 -32.54 -1.55 10.79
N GLY A 263 -32.06 -1.99 9.62
CA GLY A 263 -32.61 -1.56 8.33
C GLY A 263 -34.09 -1.90 8.21
N TRP A 264 -34.49 -3.08 8.69
CA TRP A 264 -35.90 -3.46 8.80
C TRP A 264 -36.68 -2.47 9.67
N GLU A 265 -36.18 -2.13 10.86
CA GLU A 265 -36.88 -1.23 11.78
C GLU A 265 -36.95 0.23 11.28
N LEU A 266 -35.93 0.70 10.58
CA LEU A 266 -35.91 2.05 10.01
C LEU A 266 -36.97 2.20 8.91
N PHE A 267 -37.09 1.23 8.00
CA PHE A 267 -37.92 1.38 6.80
C PHE A 267 -39.30 0.72 6.86
N LEU A 268 -39.53 -0.24 7.76
CA LEU A 268 -40.85 -0.84 7.98
C LEU A 268 -41.47 -0.34 9.30
N GLY A 269 -40.66 -0.14 10.33
CA GLY A 269 -41.06 0.29 11.66
C GLY A 269 -40.69 -0.72 12.75
N ALA A 270 -40.99 -0.45 14.03
CA ALA A 270 -40.62 -1.31 15.15
C ALA A 270 -41.18 -2.75 15.04
N VAL A 271 -40.34 -3.74 15.36
CA VAL A 271 -40.71 -5.17 15.28
C VAL A 271 -41.91 -5.49 16.18
N THR A 272 -41.94 -4.89 17.35
CA THR A 272 -43.01 -5.07 18.37
C THR A 272 -44.37 -4.60 17.92
N GLU A 273 -44.45 -3.68 16.94
CA GLU A 273 -45.72 -3.13 16.48
C GLU A 273 -46.26 -3.86 15.25
N LEU A 274 -45.36 -4.27 14.35
CA LEU A 274 -45.74 -4.95 13.11
C LEU A 274 -45.91 -6.47 13.29
N LEU A 275 -45.20 -7.06 14.26
CA LEU A 275 -45.24 -8.48 14.59
C LEU A 275 -45.54 -8.70 16.09
N PRO A 276 -46.66 -8.18 16.61
CA PRO A 276 -46.97 -8.20 18.05
C PRO A 276 -47.23 -9.62 18.56
N GLU A 277 -47.79 -10.50 17.73
CA GLU A 277 -48.09 -11.89 18.09
C GLU A 277 -46.80 -12.69 18.30
N GLU A 278 -45.87 -12.60 17.35
CA GLU A 278 -44.57 -13.26 17.40
C GLU A 278 -43.69 -12.69 18.54
N CYS A 279 -43.70 -11.37 18.75
CA CYS A 279 -42.99 -10.76 19.88
C CYS A 279 -43.55 -11.23 21.23
N THR A 280 -44.88 -11.27 21.37
CA THR A 280 -45.53 -11.79 22.59
C THR A 280 -45.17 -13.27 22.80
N ALA A 281 -45.04 -14.06 21.73
CA ALA A 281 -44.62 -15.45 21.82
C ALA A 281 -43.16 -15.58 22.31
N VAL A 282 -42.26 -14.69 21.88
CA VAL A 282 -40.88 -14.60 22.38
C VAL A 282 -40.84 -14.20 23.85
N ASP A 283 -41.56 -13.15 24.25
CA ASP A 283 -41.58 -12.66 25.64
C ASP A 283 -42.15 -13.69 26.63
N ARG A 284 -43.06 -14.54 26.17
CA ARG A 284 -43.68 -15.61 26.98
C ARG A 284 -42.97 -16.96 26.88
N ALA A 285 -42.02 -17.11 25.95
CA ALA A 285 -41.35 -18.38 25.75
C ALA A 285 -40.46 -18.72 26.94
N PRO A 286 -40.57 -19.92 27.54
CA PRO A 286 -39.56 -20.40 28.48
C PRO A 286 -38.22 -20.54 27.75
N GLU A 287 -37.09 -20.43 28.48
CA GLU A 287 -35.73 -20.47 27.92
C GLU A 287 -35.51 -21.63 26.93
N GLU A 288 -36.16 -22.77 27.17
CA GLU A 288 -36.09 -24.00 26.36
C GLU A 288 -36.76 -23.88 24.98
N ARG A 289 -37.79 -23.03 24.84
CA ARG A 289 -38.53 -22.80 23.59
C ARG A 289 -38.25 -21.44 22.97
N LEU A 290 -37.45 -20.62 23.64
CA LEU A 290 -37.04 -19.31 23.15
C LEU A 290 -36.35 -19.37 21.76
N PRO A 291 -35.47 -20.35 21.45
CA PRO A 291 -34.91 -20.49 20.11
C PRO A 291 -35.96 -20.76 19.02
N GLU A 292 -36.99 -21.56 19.32
CA GLU A 292 -38.10 -21.85 18.39
C GLU A 292 -38.93 -20.59 18.13
N ALA A 293 -39.23 -19.82 19.19
CA ALA A 293 -39.97 -18.57 19.08
C ALA A 293 -39.20 -17.49 18.30
N LEU A 294 -37.90 -17.37 18.53
CA LEU A 294 -37.03 -16.43 17.78
C LEU A 294 -36.93 -16.82 16.31
N ALA A 295 -36.77 -18.10 15.99
CA ALA A 295 -36.76 -18.56 14.60
C ALA A 295 -38.08 -18.25 13.87
N ALA A 296 -39.22 -18.38 14.57
CA ALA A 296 -40.53 -17.99 14.03
C ALA A 296 -40.61 -16.47 13.80
N LEU A 297 -40.14 -15.65 14.75
CA LEU A 297 -40.07 -14.20 14.61
C LEU A 297 -39.21 -13.77 13.41
N HIS A 298 -37.99 -14.31 13.27
CA HIS A 298 -37.09 -14.02 12.15
C HIS A 298 -37.70 -14.43 10.80
N THR A 299 -38.40 -15.57 10.76
CA THR A 299 -39.13 -16.02 9.57
C THR A 299 -40.26 -15.05 9.21
N ALA A 300 -41.01 -14.56 10.20
CA ALA A 300 -42.07 -13.57 10.01
C ALA A 300 -41.50 -12.23 9.52
N MET A 301 -40.38 -11.76 10.06
CA MET A 301 -39.69 -10.54 9.61
C MET A 301 -39.26 -10.64 8.14
N ARG A 302 -38.65 -11.76 7.73
CA ARG A 302 -38.22 -11.98 6.34
C ARG A 302 -39.41 -12.06 5.38
N ARG A 303 -40.51 -12.69 5.81
CA ARG A 303 -41.78 -12.72 5.05
C ARG A 303 -42.37 -11.33 4.89
N ALA A 304 -42.38 -10.52 5.95
CA ALA A 304 -42.89 -9.15 5.92
C ALA A 304 -42.13 -8.28 4.91
N LEU A 305 -40.80 -8.45 4.78
CA LEU A 305 -40.02 -7.78 3.73
C LEU A 305 -40.54 -8.16 2.35
N THR A 306 -40.70 -9.46 2.07
CA THR A 306 -41.13 -9.93 0.73
C THR A 306 -42.54 -9.47 0.33
N THR A 307 -43.41 -9.20 1.30
CA THR A 307 -44.80 -8.78 1.04
C THR A 307 -45.01 -7.27 1.05
N THR A 308 -44.06 -6.50 1.56
CA THR A 308 -44.19 -5.04 1.71
C THR A 308 -43.96 -4.31 0.38
N THR A 309 -44.80 -3.31 0.07
CA THR A 309 -44.66 -2.44 -1.11
C THR A 309 -44.13 -1.03 -0.79
N GLY A 310 -44.08 -0.64 0.49
CA GLY A 310 -43.63 0.69 0.93
C GLY A 310 -42.11 0.88 0.98
N VAL A 311 -41.33 -0.17 0.76
CA VAL A 311 -39.86 -0.13 0.76
C VAL A 311 -39.33 -0.33 -0.66
N PRO A 312 -38.32 0.44 -1.11
CA PRO A 312 -37.71 0.28 -2.42
C PRO A 312 -37.30 -1.16 -2.72
N ARG A 313 -37.59 -1.63 -3.95
CA ARG A 313 -37.35 -3.02 -4.34
C ARG A 313 -35.91 -3.48 -4.08
N ARG A 314 -34.91 -2.67 -4.49
CA ARG A 314 -33.48 -3.01 -4.33
C ARG A 314 -33.03 -3.01 -2.89
N LEU A 315 -33.50 -2.07 -2.09
CA LEU A 315 -33.23 -2.04 -0.65
C LEU A 315 -33.83 -3.28 0.03
N ARG A 316 -35.06 -3.65 -0.32
CA ARG A 316 -35.71 -4.87 0.17
C ARG A 316 -34.95 -6.14 -0.20
N GLU A 317 -34.45 -6.26 -1.44
CA GLU A 317 -33.63 -7.40 -1.88
C GLU A 317 -32.39 -7.54 -0.98
N VAL A 318 -31.65 -6.44 -0.74
CA VAL A 318 -30.48 -6.46 0.16
C VAL A 318 -30.86 -6.82 1.60
N LEU A 319 -31.92 -6.25 2.16
CA LEU A 319 -32.37 -6.55 3.53
C LEU A 319 -32.78 -8.04 3.70
N VAL A 320 -33.40 -8.64 2.67
CA VAL A 320 -33.75 -10.07 2.68
C VAL A 320 -32.51 -10.96 2.70
N ASP A 321 -31.44 -10.55 2.00
CA ASP A 321 -30.17 -11.27 1.97
C ASP A 321 -29.35 -11.06 3.26
N MET A 322 -29.45 -9.87 3.88
CA MET A 322 -28.85 -9.59 5.19
C MET A 322 -29.53 -10.39 6.32
N LEU A 323 -30.83 -10.66 6.20
CA LEU A 323 -31.62 -11.45 7.15
C LEU A 323 -31.70 -12.95 6.79
N ASP A 324 -30.78 -13.48 5.97
CA ASP A 324 -30.73 -14.92 5.73
C ASP A 324 -30.36 -15.66 7.04
N PRO A 325 -31.11 -16.69 7.46
CA PRO A 325 -30.84 -17.41 8.69
C PRO A 325 -29.57 -18.27 8.61
N SER A 326 -29.10 -18.61 7.41
CA SER A 326 -27.87 -19.37 7.21
C SER A 326 -26.66 -18.43 7.05
N PRO A 327 -25.63 -18.52 7.90
CA PRO A 327 -24.44 -17.66 7.77
C PRO A 327 -23.72 -17.77 6.43
N SER A 328 -23.76 -18.94 5.80
CA SER A 328 -23.14 -19.22 4.49
C SER A 328 -23.97 -18.72 3.30
N GLY A 329 -25.27 -18.50 3.50
CA GLY A 329 -26.18 -17.93 2.49
C GLY A 329 -26.39 -16.43 2.66
N ARG A 330 -25.97 -15.85 3.79
CA ARG A 330 -26.10 -14.44 4.10
C ARG A 330 -25.09 -13.61 3.32
N ILE A 331 -25.55 -12.48 2.77
CA ILE A 331 -24.69 -11.54 2.07
C ILE A 331 -23.56 -11.03 2.98
N SER A 332 -22.37 -10.82 2.42
CA SER A 332 -21.26 -10.19 3.15
C SER A 332 -21.52 -8.69 3.35
N SER A 333 -20.87 -8.06 4.34
CA SER A 333 -20.95 -6.60 4.51
C SER A 333 -20.40 -5.85 3.28
N PHE A 334 -19.37 -6.39 2.64
CA PHE A 334 -18.78 -5.86 1.40
C PHE A 334 -19.78 -5.90 0.25
N ASP A 335 -20.40 -7.05 0.00
CA ASP A 335 -21.38 -7.20 -1.08
C ASP A 335 -22.64 -6.39 -0.82
N ALA A 336 -23.07 -6.27 0.44
CA ALA A 336 -24.18 -5.41 0.83
C ALA A 336 -23.86 -3.93 0.53
N ALA A 337 -22.71 -3.42 0.98
CA ALA A 337 -22.28 -2.04 0.71
C ALA A 337 -22.18 -1.77 -0.80
N ALA A 338 -21.52 -2.66 -1.54
CA ALA A 338 -21.37 -2.55 -2.98
C ALA A 338 -22.71 -2.58 -3.73
N THR A 339 -23.66 -3.40 -3.27
CA THR A 339 -25.00 -3.49 -3.87
C THR A 339 -25.83 -2.23 -3.59
N LEU A 340 -25.82 -1.73 -2.35
CA LEU A 340 -26.48 -0.46 -2.00
C LEU A 340 -25.89 0.70 -2.82
N GLN A 341 -24.57 0.75 -2.99
CA GLN A 341 -23.90 1.75 -3.80
C GLN A 341 -24.27 1.64 -5.29
N ARG A 342 -24.27 0.42 -5.84
CA ARG A 342 -24.63 0.17 -7.25
C ARG A 342 -26.07 0.62 -7.57
N HIS A 343 -26.99 0.41 -6.65
CA HIS A 343 -28.41 0.73 -6.79
C HIS A 343 -28.82 2.04 -6.10
N TRP A 344 -27.84 2.86 -5.70
CA TRP A 344 -28.03 4.09 -4.92
C TRP A 344 -29.13 5.00 -5.50
N THR A 345 -29.01 5.30 -6.80
CA THR A 345 -29.93 6.19 -7.52
C THR A 345 -31.34 5.61 -7.57
N GLU A 346 -31.46 4.31 -7.87
CA GLU A 346 -32.74 3.61 -7.97
C GLU A 346 -33.49 3.64 -6.63
N ILE A 347 -32.78 3.39 -5.52
CA ILE A 347 -33.35 3.41 -4.16
C ILE A 347 -33.75 4.84 -3.77
N THR A 348 -32.86 5.81 -3.94
CA THR A 348 -33.11 7.21 -3.56
C THR A 348 -34.31 7.81 -4.29
N LEU A 349 -34.43 7.55 -5.59
CA LEU A 349 -35.56 8.04 -6.40
C LEU A 349 -36.90 7.46 -5.93
N SER A 350 -36.92 6.20 -5.50
CA SER A 350 -38.16 5.57 -5.04
C SER A 350 -38.67 6.07 -3.68
N PHE A 351 -37.83 6.74 -2.89
CA PHE A 351 -38.24 7.43 -1.66
C PHE A 351 -38.81 8.83 -1.89
N THR A 352 -38.66 9.39 -3.10
CA THR A 352 -39.10 10.75 -3.40
C THR A 352 -40.54 10.73 -3.92
N PRO A 353 -41.51 11.41 -3.28
CA PRO A 353 -42.90 11.43 -3.72
C PRO A 353 -43.06 12.01 -5.13
N VAL A 354 -43.97 11.43 -5.92
CA VAL A 354 -44.34 11.94 -7.26
C VAL A 354 -44.87 13.38 -7.20
N GLU A 355 -45.45 13.80 -6.08
CA GLU A 355 -46.02 15.15 -5.89
C GLU A 355 -44.97 16.24 -5.60
N GLN A 356 -43.72 15.89 -5.24
CA GLN A 356 -42.60 16.85 -5.22
C GLN A 356 -42.08 17.21 -6.63
N HIS A 357 -42.72 16.69 -7.69
CA HIS A 357 -42.42 17.05 -9.09
C HIS A 357 -43.00 18.41 -9.54
N ASP A 358 -43.74 19.11 -8.67
CA ASP A 358 -44.31 20.44 -8.93
C ASP A 358 -43.41 21.61 -8.47
N GLU A 359 -42.16 21.34 -8.04
CA GLU A 359 -41.15 22.40 -8.00
C GLU A 359 -40.73 22.78 -9.43
N LYS A 360 -40.76 24.09 -9.74
CA LYS A 360 -40.22 24.59 -11.00
C LYS A 360 -38.79 24.06 -11.20
N PRO A 361 -38.43 23.55 -12.38
CA PRO A 361 -37.09 22.99 -12.61
C PRO A 361 -35.99 24.01 -12.34
N ARG A 362 -34.90 23.55 -11.70
CA ARG A 362 -33.70 24.38 -11.44
C ARG A 362 -33.08 24.80 -12.78
N LEU A 363 -32.53 26.01 -12.83
CA LEU A 363 -31.91 26.52 -14.06
C LEU A 363 -30.49 25.94 -14.20
N LEU A 364 -30.20 25.34 -15.35
CA LEU A 364 -28.87 24.88 -15.73
C LEU A 364 -28.49 25.47 -17.09
N ALA A 365 -27.43 26.28 -17.12
CA ALA A 365 -26.98 26.93 -18.32
C ALA A 365 -25.86 26.14 -19.01
N PHE A 366 -25.84 26.12 -20.34
CA PHE A 366 -24.76 25.54 -21.15
C PHE A 366 -24.26 26.55 -22.18
N MET A 367 -23.01 26.41 -22.64
CA MET A 367 -22.35 27.39 -23.54
C MET A 367 -22.13 26.79 -24.93
N PRO A 368 -22.99 27.08 -25.93
CA PRO A 368 -22.90 26.44 -27.24
C PRO A 368 -21.55 26.64 -27.93
N GLU A 369 -20.97 27.85 -27.90
CA GLU A 369 -19.67 28.15 -28.51
C GLU A 369 -18.52 27.32 -27.92
N LYS A 370 -18.55 27.05 -26.62
CA LYS A 370 -17.53 26.27 -25.91
C LYS A 370 -17.71 24.76 -26.11
N SER A 371 -18.88 24.31 -26.54
CA SER A 371 -19.17 22.89 -26.81
C SER A 371 -18.75 22.44 -28.21
N VAL A 372 -18.41 23.35 -29.12
CA VAL A 372 -17.97 22.99 -30.49
C VAL A 372 -16.76 22.07 -30.45
N GLN A 373 -15.70 22.49 -29.76
CA GLN A 373 -14.48 21.69 -29.70
C GLN A 373 -14.70 20.38 -28.90
N THR A 374 -15.34 20.48 -27.73
CA THR A 374 -15.36 19.37 -26.77
C THR A 374 -16.40 18.30 -27.08
N VAL A 375 -17.56 18.66 -27.61
CA VAL A 375 -18.71 17.75 -27.87
C VAL A 375 -18.77 17.37 -29.35
N TYR A 376 -18.59 18.33 -30.26
CA TYR A 376 -18.70 18.10 -31.70
C TYR A 376 -17.38 17.61 -32.31
N GLU A 377 -16.29 18.38 -32.25
CA GLU A 377 -15.04 18.06 -32.94
C GLU A 377 -14.30 16.87 -32.30
N ASN A 378 -14.12 16.88 -30.97
CA ASN A 378 -13.32 15.86 -30.28
C ASN A 378 -14.06 14.53 -30.05
N ARG A 379 -15.40 14.55 -30.02
CA ARG A 379 -16.22 13.41 -29.60
C ARG A 379 -17.28 12.96 -30.60
N GLY A 380 -17.72 13.85 -31.49
CA GLY A 380 -18.79 13.55 -32.45
C GLY A 380 -20.10 13.15 -31.79
N TRP A 381 -20.43 13.71 -30.63
CA TRP A 381 -21.70 13.42 -29.92
C TRP A 381 -22.91 14.15 -30.50
N THR A 382 -22.67 15.18 -31.32
CA THR A 382 -23.69 15.87 -32.11
C THR A 382 -23.30 15.85 -33.58
N ASP A 383 -24.29 15.83 -34.47
CA ASP A 383 -24.12 15.84 -35.92
C ASP A 383 -23.94 17.27 -36.47
N HIS A 384 -24.50 18.27 -35.79
CA HIS A 384 -24.38 19.68 -36.14
C HIS A 384 -23.48 20.45 -35.16
N ARG A 385 -22.88 21.54 -35.65
CA ARG A 385 -22.06 22.42 -34.81
C ARG A 385 -22.91 23.13 -33.75
N PRO A 386 -22.55 23.03 -32.46
CA PRO A 386 -23.33 23.62 -31.36
C PRO A 386 -23.59 25.13 -31.44
N ASP A 387 -22.73 25.90 -32.11
CA ASP A 387 -22.86 27.35 -32.31
C ASP A 387 -23.97 27.75 -33.31
N THR A 388 -24.58 26.78 -34.02
CA THR A 388 -25.69 27.00 -34.95
C THR A 388 -27.06 26.82 -34.26
N PRO A 389 -28.17 27.43 -34.75
CA PRO A 389 -29.50 27.25 -34.15
C PRO A 389 -30.01 25.79 -34.18
N GLU A 390 -29.56 24.99 -35.14
CA GLU A 390 -29.87 23.56 -35.25
C GLU A 390 -29.02 22.76 -34.26
N GLY A 391 -27.70 22.94 -34.27
CA GLY A 391 -26.80 22.25 -33.33
C GLY A 391 -26.98 22.66 -31.88
N CYS A 392 -27.41 23.89 -31.58
CA CYS A 392 -27.76 24.31 -30.22
C CYS A 392 -28.98 23.57 -29.69
N ARG A 393 -30.01 23.32 -30.53
CA ARG A 393 -31.18 22.53 -30.15
C ARG A 393 -30.84 21.05 -30.00
N GLU A 394 -29.95 20.54 -30.85
CA GLU A 394 -29.42 19.19 -30.75
C GLU A 394 -28.64 18.99 -29.45
N LEU A 395 -27.70 19.90 -29.14
CA LEU A 395 -26.94 19.88 -27.89
C LEU A 395 -27.85 19.94 -26.65
N GLN A 396 -28.87 20.79 -26.68
CA GLN A 396 -29.85 20.85 -25.60
C GLN A 396 -30.55 19.50 -25.40
N THR A 397 -31.02 18.88 -26.47
CA THR A 397 -31.69 17.57 -26.44
C THR A 397 -30.75 16.48 -25.92
N PHE A 398 -29.48 16.51 -26.35
CA PHE A 398 -28.44 15.62 -25.86
C PHE A 398 -28.22 15.78 -24.34
N LEU A 399 -28.07 17.03 -23.87
CA LEU A 399 -27.88 17.32 -22.44
C LEU A 399 -29.11 16.93 -21.60
N GLU A 400 -30.32 17.06 -22.13
CA GLU A 400 -31.56 16.61 -21.47
C GLU A 400 -31.58 15.08 -21.24
N ASP A 401 -31.05 14.29 -22.18
CA ASP A 401 -30.92 12.83 -22.01
C ASP A 401 -29.73 12.47 -21.11
N GLU A 402 -28.59 13.11 -21.34
CA GLU A 402 -27.34 12.92 -20.60
C GLU A 402 -27.47 13.22 -19.11
N LEU A 403 -28.24 14.25 -18.75
CA LEU A 403 -28.42 14.71 -17.37
C LEU A 403 -29.74 14.27 -16.72
N ARG A 404 -30.55 13.44 -17.40
CA ARG A 404 -31.88 13.02 -16.91
C ARG A 404 -31.87 12.41 -15.51
N GLN A 405 -30.81 11.67 -15.18
CA GLN A 405 -30.61 11.02 -13.87
C GLN A 405 -29.32 11.49 -13.19
N ALA A 406 -28.86 12.70 -13.53
CA ALA A 406 -27.57 13.17 -13.05
C ALA A 406 -27.54 13.34 -11.52
N GLN A 407 -26.37 13.07 -10.97
CA GLN A 407 -26.08 13.27 -9.56
C GLN A 407 -25.09 14.43 -9.41
N LEU A 408 -25.37 15.31 -8.47
CA LEU A 408 -24.44 16.35 -8.03
C LEU A 408 -23.46 15.78 -7.02
N VAL A 409 -22.18 16.07 -7.22
CA VAL A 409 -21.09 15.86 -6.27
C VAL A 409 -20.22 17.11 -6.18
N HIS A 410 -19.52 17.27 -5.06
CA HIS A 410 -18.57 18.36 -4.85
C HIS A 410 -17.16 17.94 -5.27
N SER A 411 -16.50 18.76 -6.09
CA SER A 411 -15.08 18.66 -6.46
C SER A 411 -14.32 19.83 -5.85
N PRO A 412 -13.57 19.63 -4.74
CA PRO A 412 -12.88 20.73 -4.05
C PRO A 412 -11.85 21.48 -4.92
N SER A 413 -11.27 20.81 -5.93
CA SER A 413 -10.34 21.42 -6.89
C SER A 413 -11.01 21.82 -8.20
N GLY A 414 -12.34 21.83 -8.25
CA GLY A 414 -13.11 22.06 -9.47
C GLY A 414 -12.72 21.10 -10.60
N ALA A 415 -12.59 21.63 -11.81
CA ALA A 415 -12.17 20.87 -12.99
C ALA A 415 -10.64 20.69 -13.09
N GLN A 416 -9.88 21.16 -12.11
CA GLN A 416 -8.41 21.09 -12.14
C GLN A 416 -7.94 19.64 -12.18
N GLY A 417 -7.03 19.36 -13.11
CA GLY A 417 -6.50 18.01 -13.32
C GLY A 417 -7.41 17.08 -14.14
N PHE A 418 -8.64 17.49 -14.48
CA PHE A 418 -9.54 16.73 -15.35
C PHE A 418 -9.62 17.32 -16.77
N VAL A 419 -9.43 18.63 -16.93
CA VAL A 419 -9.65 19.36 -18.20
C VAL A 419 -8.50 20.32 -18.49
N HIS A 420 -8.19 20.56 -19.77
CA HIS A 420 -7.10 21.44 -20.25
C HIS A 420 -7.62 22.69 -20.98
N GLY A 421 -6.80 23.73 -21.04
CA GLY A 421 -7.01 24.90 -21.92
C GLY A 421 -7.48 26.20 -21.27
N ASP A 422 -7.75 26.22 -19.96
CA ASP A 422 -8.17 27.42 -19.20
C ASP A 422 -7.29 27.66 -17.96
N SER A 423 -7.41 28.83 -17.33
CA SER A 423 -6.61 29.18 -16.14
C SER A 423 -6.94 28.25 -14.95
N PRO A 424 -5.94 27.85 -14.13
CA PRO A 424 -6.19 27.02 -12.94
C PRO A 424 -7.23 27.62 -12.00
N GLN A 425 -7.28 28.95 -11.91
CA GLN A 425 -8.27 29.67 -11.11
C GLN A 425 -9.69 29.48 -11.66
N SER A 426 -9.89 29.58 -12.97
CA SER A 426 -11.19 29.35 -13.62
C SER A 426 -11.64 27.89 -13.53
N GLN A 427 -10.70 26.96 -13.59
CA GLN A 427 -10.99 25.53 -13.40
C GLN A 427 -11.38 25.22 -11.97
N ALA A 428 -10.68 25.79 -10.99
CA ALA A 428 -10.98 25.63 -9.57
C ALA A 428 -12.38 26.15 -9.22
N GLU A 429 -12.85 27.21 -9.88
CA GLU A 429 -14.19 27.78 -9.64
C GLU A 429 -15.36 26.86 -10.07
N ALA A 430 -15.11 25.86 -10.90
CA ALA A 430 -16.11 24.89 -11.35
C ALA A 430 -16.22 23.70 -10.36
N GLU A 431 -16.49 24.01 -9.09
CA GLU A 431 -16.47 23.09 -7.94
C GLU A 431 -17.61 22.05 -7.94
N TRP A 432 -18.63 22.23 -8.78
CA TRP A 432 -19.83 21.38 -8.78
C TRP A 432 -19.82 20.43 -9.96
N ALA A 433 -19.78 19.12 -9.73
CA ALA A 433 -19.74 18.14 -10.81
C ALA A 433 -21.07 17.39 -10.94
N LEU A 434 -21.64 17.37 -12.15
CA LEU A 434 -22.83 16.60 -12.50
C LEU A 434 -22.39 15.30 -13.18
N ILE A 435 -22.64 14.17 -12.53
CA ILE A 435 -22.35 12.84 -13.08
C ILE A 435 -23.49 12.46 -14.02
N GLY A 436 -23.24 12.57 -15.32
CA GLY A 436 -24.16 12.18 -16.39
C GLY A 436 -24.04 10.71 -16.77
N ASN A 437 -24.71 10.35 -17.87
CA ASN A 437 -24.69 9.00 -18.42
C ASN A 437 -23.32 8.66 -19.01
N GLN A 438 -22.77 9.53 -19.86
CA GLN A 438 -21.51 9.34 -20.58
C GLN A 438 -20.34 10.16 -20.02
N ALA A 439 -20.61 11.28 -19.35
CA ALA A 439 -19.59 12.23 -18.90
C ALA A 439 -19.86 12.80 -17.50
N VAL A 440 -18.84 13.46 -16.95
CA VAL A 440 -18.96 14.31 -15.76
C VAL A 440 -18.82 15.77 -16.19
N TRP A 441 -19.78 16.59 -15.79
CA TRP A 441 -19.95 17.98 -16.23
C TRP A 441 -19.69 18.94 -15.07
N PHE A 442 -18.57 19.66 -15.12
CA PHE A 442 -18.21 20.64 -14.09
C PHE A 442 -18.94 21.95 -14.29
N CYS A 443 -19.45 22.49 -13.20
CA CYS A 443 -20.37 23.60 -13.15
C CYS A 443 -19.91 24.64 -12.11
N ALA A 444 -20.22 25.90 -12.37
CA ALA A 444 -20.02 27.01 -11.44
C ALA A 444 -21.32 27.81 -11.29
N PHE A 445 -21.49 28.50 -10.17
CA PHE A 445 -22.60 29.45 -10.02
C PHE A 445 -22.47 30.59 -11.05
N HIS A 446 -23.60 31.02 -11.61
CA HIS A 446 -23.63 32.20 -12.47
C HIS A 446 -23.29 33.45 -11.66
N TYR A 447 -22.46 34.34 -12.20
CA TYR A 447 -22.22 35.66 -11.64
C TYR A 447 -22.29 36.76 -12.71
N ASP A 448 -22.63 37.98 -12.30
CA ASP A 448 -22.63 39.17 -13.15
C ASP A 448 -21.19 39.71 -13.32
N GLU A 449 -20.73 39.82 -14.57
CA GLU A 449 -19.50 40.53 -14.92
C GLU A 449 -19.81 42.00 -15.23
N ALA A 450 -19.18 42.93 -14.51
CA ALA A 450 -19.19 44.34 -14.91
C ALA A 450 -18.35 44.54 -16.19
N ILE A 451 -18.65 45.57 -16.98
CA ILE A 451 -17.86 46.01 -18.16
C ILE A 451 -16.36 46.21 -17.82
N THR A 452 -16.02 46.34 -16.54
CA THR A 452 -14.65 46.50 -15.99
C THR A 452 -13.98 45.19 -15.54
N GLY A 453 -14.61 44.03 -15.75
CA GLY A 453 -14.07 42.71 -15.39
C GLY A 453 -14.17 42.34 -13.89
N ARG A 454 -14.84 43.16 -13.05
CA ARG A 454 -15.06 42.86 -11.62
C ARG A 454 -16.44 42.21 -11.39
N ARG A 455 -16.46 41.10 -10.62
CA ARG A 455 -17.67 40.38 -10.20
C ARG A 455 -18.56 41.26 -9.33
N ARG A 456 -19.86 41.36 -9.64
CA ARG A 456 -20.83 42.17 -8.89
C ARG A 456 -21.80 41.35 -8.02
N LYS A 457 -22.30 40.21 -8.50
CA LYS A 457 -23.33 39.43 -7.80
C LYS A 457 -23.31 37.97 -8.28
N VAL A 458 -23.41 37.01 -7.36
CA VAL A 458 -23.54 35.56 -7.65
C VAL A 458 -25.01 35.17 -7.55
N HIS A 459 -25.53 34.52 -8.58
CA HIS A 459 -26.90 34.03 -8.69
C HIS A 459 -26.94 32.55 -8.31
N LYS A 460 -27.46 32.27 -7.10
CA LYS A 460 -27.48 30.91 -6.52
C LYS A 460 -28.61 30.01 -7.04
N ASP A 461 -29.42 30.51 -7.95
CA ASP A 461 -30.51 29.81 -8.64
C ASP A 461 -30.07 29.20 -9.98
N THR A 462 -28.84 29.50 -10.43
CA THR A 462 -28.32 29.09 -11.74
C THR A 462 -26.92 28.51 -11.63
N LEU A 463 -26.74 27.28 -12.13
CA LEU A 463 -25.43 26.69 -12.42
C LEU A 463 -25.14 26.79 -13.92
N VAL A 464 -23.87 26.99 -14.27
CA VAL A 464 -23.38 27.05 -15.65
C VAL A 464 -22.39 25.91 -15.87
N ILE A 465 -22.64 25.05 -16.86
CA ILE A 465 -21.71 24.01 -17.31
C ILE A 465 -20.49 24.67 -17.94
N LYS A 466 -19.31 24.44 -17.36
CA LYS A 466 -18.03 25.03 -17.76
C LYS A 466 -17.14 24.03 -18.49
N TYR A 467 -17.02 22.82 -17.94
CA TYR A 467 -16.07 21.82 -18.41
C TYR A 467 -16.70 20.42 -18.43
N LEU A 468 -16.10 19.49 -19.19
CA LEU A 468 -16.55 18.11 -19.24
C LEU A 468 -15.38 17.12 -19.33
N VAL A 469 -15.55 15.94 -18.74
CA VAL A 469 -14.60 14.82 -18.81
C VAL A 469 -15.36 13.51 -19.03
N ASP A 470 -14.82 12.56 -19.81
CA ASP A 470 -15.50 11.27 -19.98
C ASP A 470 -15.55 10.53 -18.65
N LYS A 471 -16.67 9.87 -18.39
CA LYS A 471 -16.96 9.20 -17.12
C LYS A 471 -15.85 8.25 -16.65
N ARG A 472 -15.25 7.49 -17.57
CA ARG A 472 -14.13 6.56 -17.30
C ARG A 472 -12.83 7.20 -16.79
N TYR A 473 -12.70 8.52 -16.92
CA TYR A 473 -11.54 9.27 -16.43
C TYR A 473 -11.87 10.09 -15.17
N ALA A 474 -13.07 9.93 -14.63
CA ALA A 474 -13.56 10.62 -13.47
C ALA A 474 -13.94 9.66 -12.33
N ASP A 475 -13.26 8.51 -12.23
CA ASP A 475 -13.50 7.51 -11.16
C ASP A 475 -13.51 8.15 -9.77
N ASP A 476 -12.65 9.14 -9.54
CA ASP A 476 -12.56 9.93 -8.31
C ASP A 476 -13.91 10.59 -7.96
N LEU A 477 -14.62 11.11 -8.97
CA LEU A 477 -15.94 11.73 -8.81
C LEU A 477 -17.06 10.69 -8.80
N LEU A 478 -16.87 9.57 -9.50
CA LEU A 478 -17.76 8.41 -9.45
C LEU A 478 -17.70 7.64 -8.13
N THR A 479 -16.73 7.93 -7.28
CA THR A 479 -16.58 7.41 -5.91
C THR A 479 -16.73 8.50 -4.85
N ALA A 480 -16.79 9.79 -5.23
CA ALA A 480 -17.01 10.92 -4.31
C ALA A 480 -18.36 10.85 -3.59
N TRP A 481 -18.39 11.30 -2.33
CA TRP A 481 -19.54 11.33 -1.44
C TRP A 481 -19.52 12.60 -0.57
N PRO A 482 -20.68 13.17 -0.19
CA PRO A 482 -22.06 12.75 -0.48
C PRO A 482 -22.51 13.04 -1.93
N ARG A 483 -23.56 12.35 -2.40
CA ARG A 483 -24.20 12.63 -3.71
C ARG A 483 -25.66 13.02 -3.55
N ARG A 484 -26.15 13.89 -4.43
CA ARG A 484 -27.58 14.25 -4.46
C ARG A 484 -28.12 14.18 -5.88
N SER A 485 -29.31 13.62 -6.06
CA SER A 485 -30.00 13.73 -7.35
C SER A 485 -30.36 15.20 -7.59
N ILE A 486 -30.19 15.68 -8.82
CA ILE A 486 -30.49 17.08 -9.15
C ILE A 486 -31.98 17.33 -9.47
N GLY A 487 -32.77 16.27 -9.65
CA GLY A 487 -34.15 16.35 -10.09
C GLY A 487 -34.29 16.88 -11.52
N LYS A 488 -35.42 17.52 -11.85
CA LYS A 488 -35.63 18.15 -13.16
C LYS A 488 -34.85 19.46 -13.29
N VAL A 489 -34.18 19.63 -14.42
CA VAL A 489 -33.46 20.86 -14.79
C VAL A 489 -34.06 21.47 -16.05
N ASP A 490 -34.02 22.80 -16.13
CA ASP A 490 -34.38 23.58 -17.32
C ASP A 490 -33.07 24.08 -17.96
N LEU A 491 -32.75 23.53 -19.12
CA LEU A 491 -31.51 23.78 -19.84
C LEU A 491 -31.64 25.04 -20.70
N VAL A 492 -30.73 26.00 -20.51
CA VAL A 492 -30.72 27.26 -21.27
C VAL A 492 -29.36 27.53 -21.90
N PRO A 493 -29.32 27.96 -23.18
CA PRO A 493 -28.08 28.43 -23.76
C PRO A 493 -27.66 29.76 -23.11
N PHE A 494 -26.36 29.90 -22.84
CA PHE A 494 -25.75 31.06 -22.22
C PHE A 494 -24.57 31.55 -23.04
N TRP A 495 -24.52 32.86 -23.27
CA TRP A 495 -23.41 33.56 -23.88
C TRP A 495 -22.73 34.50 -22.88
N VAL A 496 -21.41 34.62 -22.95
CA VAL A 496 -20.63 35.47 -22.03
C VAL A 496 -21.13 36.92 -22.11
N GLY A 497 -21.42 37.53 -20.95
CA GLY A 497 -21.98 38.88 -20.86
C GLY A 497 -23.51 38.98 -20.95
N GLN A 498 -24.22 37.88 -21.17
CA GLN A 498 -25.68 37.84 -21.12
C GLN A 498 -26.18 37.84 -19.67
N THR A 499 -27.15 38.69 -19.35
CA THR A 499 -27.89 38.58 -18.08
C THR A 499 -28.97 37.53 -18.22
N LEU A 500 -28.93 36.47 -17.41
CA LEU A 500 -29.99 35.45 -17.32
C LEU A 500 -31.10 35.91 -16.36
N ASP A 501 -31.58 37.15 -16.49
CA ASP A 501 -32.70 37.65 -15.69
C ASP A 501 -34.03 37.30 -16.38
N LYS A 502 -34.49 36.05 -16.20
CA LYS A 502 -35.84 35.65 -16.61
C LYS A 502 -36.82 36.23 -15.57
N GLY A 503 -37.19 37.49 -15.77
CA GLY A 503 -37.93 38.35 -14.83
C GLY A 503 -38.87 37.64 -13.86
N GLY A 504 -38.63 37.85 -12.56
CA GLY A 504 -39.63 37.72 -11.50
C GLY A 504 -40.10 36.31 -11.13
N GLU A 505 -39.68 35.25 -11.80
CA GLU A 505 -40.04 33.88 -11.42
C GLU A 505 -39.12 33.34 -10.32
N GLN A 506 -39.63 33.19 -9.10
CA GLN A 506 -38.92 32.47 -8.04
C GLN A 506 -38.70 31.01 -8.47
N ARG A 507 -37.43 30.65 -8.73
CA ARG A 507 -36.98 29.28 -9.00
C ARG A 507 -36.21 28.72 -7.80
N PRO A 508 -36.20 27.40 -7.59
CA PRO A 508 -35.47 26.79 -6.49
C PRO A 508 -33.96 27.02 -6.62
N SER A 509 -33.33 27.34 -5.49
CA SER A 509 -31.89 27.55 -5.42
C SER A 509 -31.11 26.22 -5.50
N TRP A 510 -29.89 26.28 -6.04
CA TRP A 510 -28.91 25.20 -5.93
C TRP A 510 -28.18 25.19 -4.58
N GLU A 511 -28.34 26.22 -3.74
CA GLU A 511 -27.61 26.38 -2.48
C GLU A 511 -27.83 25.23 -1.48
N GLU A 512 -29.04 24.68 -1.41
CA GLU A 512 -29.34 23.54 -0.53
C GLU A 512 -28.66 22.25 -0.99
N LEU A 513 -28.75 21.94 -2.29
CA LEU A 513 -28.12 20.76 -2.87
C LEU A 513 -26.59 20.83 -2.81
N THR A 514 -26.03 22.00 -3.15
CA THR A 514 -24.57 22.22 -3.11
C THR A 514 -24.03 22.14 -1.68
N LYS A 515 -24.71 22.71 -0.67
CA LYS A 515 -24.32 22.52 0.74
C LYS A 515 -24.44 21.07 1.21
N ALA A 516 -25.43 20.31 0.73
CA ALA A 516 -25.65 18.93 1.14
C ALA A 516 -24.60 17.94 0.58
N VAL A 517 -23.90 18.30 -0.50
CA VAL A 517 -22.79 17.49 -1.05
C VAL A 517 -21.42 17.94 -0.53
N VAL A 518 -21.36 18.93 0.36
CA VAL A 518 -20.12 19.40 1.00
C VAL A 518 -20.01 18.78 2.39
N THR A 519 -19.02 17.93 2.60
CA THR A 519 -18.73 17.31 3.91
C THR A 519 -17.77 18.17 4.73
N GLU A 520 -18.16 18.57 5.96
CA GLU A 520 -17.27 19.24 6.93
C GLU A 520 -16.06 18.37 7.35
N ARG A 521 -16.12 17.06 7.09
CA ARG A 521 -15.03 16.08 7.25
C ARG A 521 -14.48 15.54 5.93
N ALA A 522 -14.55 16.29 4.83
CA ALA A 522 -13.77 15.98 3.63
C ALA A 522 -12.27 16.20 3.91
N VAL A 523 -11.70 15.34 4.74
CA VAL A 523 -10.28 15.31 5.10
C VAL A 523 -9.52 14.86 3.86
N ASP A 524 -8.85 15.81 3.21
CA ASP A 524 -7.73 15.63 2.28
C ASP A 524 -7.90 14.55 1.18
N HIS A 525 -9.01 14.59 0.44
CA HIS A 525 -9.22 13.69 -0.70
C HIS A 525 -8.34 14.01 -1.92
N GLN A 526 -7.83 15.25 -2.04
CA GLN A 526 -7.09 15.68 -3.22
C GLN A 526 -5.75 14.94 -3.35
N GLY A 527 -5.00 14.82 -2.26
CA GLY A 527 -3.73 14.09 -2.24
C GLY A 527 -3.91 12.59 -2.51
N SER A 528 -4.89 11.97 -1.85
CA SER A 528 -5.26 10.56 -2.05
C SER A 528 -5.66 10.24 -3.50
N GLN A 529 -6.44 11.10 -4.14
CA GLN A 529 -6.84 10.93 -5.55
C GLN A 529 -5.67 11.14 -6.51
N LYS A 530 -4.83 12.14 -6.25
CA LYS A 530 -3.60 12.40 -7.01
C LYS A 530 -2.66 11.19 -6.98
N LEU A 531 -2.55 10.52 -5.82
CA LEU A 531 -1.77 9.30 -5.66
C LEU A 531 -2.32 8.15 -6.50
N LEU A 532 -3.61 7.82 -6.37
CA LEU A 532 -4.24 6.73 -7.12
C LEU A 532 -4.15 6.95 -8.64
N ARG A 533 -4.37 8.20 -9.09
CA ARG A 533 -4.21 8.60 -10.50
C ARG A 533 -2.79 8.40 -10.99
N SER A 534 -1.79 8.76 -10.17
CA SER A 534 -0.39 8.59 -10.51
C SER A 534 -0.02 7.12 -10.68
N TYR A 535 -0.47 6.26 -9.76
CA TYR A 535 -0.21 4.81 -9.85
C TYR A 535 -0.93 4.16 -11.03
N ARG A 536 -2.15 4.61 -11.35
CA ARG A 536 -2.87 4.15 -12.53
C ARG A 536 -2.13 4.52 -13.82
N PHE A 537 -1.62 5.74 -13.92
CA PHE A 537 -0.80 6.15 -15.05
C PHE A 537 0.49 5.32 -15.15
N MET A 538 1.16 5.02 -14.03
CA MET A 538 2.37 4.16 -14.06
C MET A 538 2.06 2.79 -14.66
N LEU A 539 0.94 2.16 -14.28
CA LEU A 539 0.50 0.89 -14.87
C LEU A 539 0.16 1.02 -16.35
N GLU A 540 -0.51 2.11 -16.73
CA GLU A 540 -0.84 2.40 -18.13
C GLU A 540 0.43 2.56 -18.97
N TYR A 541 1.41 3.34 -18.48
CA TYR A 541 2.71 3.53 -19.10
C TYR A 541 3.49 2.22 -19.25
N GLN A 542 3.59 1.42 -18.18
CA GLN A 542 4.25 0.12 -18.23
C GLN A 542 3.54 -0.85 -19.18
N GLY A 543 2.21 -0.84 -19.20
CA GLY A 543 1.38 -1.61 -20.13
C GLY A 543 1.60 -1.21 -21.59
N VAL A 544 1.67 0.10 -21.87
CA VAL A 544 2.03 0.64 -23.19
C VAL A 544 3.44 0.25 -23.58
N ALA A 545 4.41 0.36 -22.67
CA ALA A 545 5.80 -0.04 -22.93
C ALA A 545 5.93 -1.54 -23.25
N LEU A 546 5.12 -2.40 -22.61
CA LEU A 546 5.03 -3.82 -22.89
C LEU A 546 4.37 -4.11 -24.25
N ARG A 547 3.22 -3.48 -24.52
CA ARG A 547 2.52 -3.57 -25.81
C ARG A 547 3.41 -3.09 -26.96
N ALA A 548 4.20 -2.04 -26.73
CA ALA A 548 5.14 -1.50 -27.70
C ALA A 548 6.24 -2.49 -28.14
N ARG A 549 6.38 -3.66 -27.50
CA ARG A 549 7.31 -4.74 -27.88
C ARG A 549 6.64 -5.88 -28.68
N GLN A 550 5.38 -5.71 -29.06
CA GLN A 550 4.60 -6.70 -29.82
C GLN A 550 4.53 -6.26 -31.28
N TYR A 551 4.93 -7.13 -32.21
CA TYR A 551 5.01 -6.81 -33.64
C TYR A 551 4.08 -7.72 -34.45
N PRO A 552 3.19 -7.15 -35.27
CA PRO A 552 2.43 -7.94 -36.23
C PRO A 552 3.37 -8.37 -37.37
N TYR A 553 3.22 -9.61 -37.83
CA TYR A 553 4.07 -10.17 -38.87
C TYR A 553 3.26 -10.91 -39.95
N VAL A 554 3.88 -11.04 -41.12
CA VAL A 554 3.48 -11.97 -42.17
C VAL A 554 4.60 -12.97 -42.40
N LEU A 555 4.24 -14.25 -42.55
CA LEU A 555 5.15 -15.34 -42.83
C LEU A 555 5.67 -15.25 -44.28
N ALA A 556 6.99 -15.15 -44.44
CA ALA A 556 7.68 -15.31 -45.71
C ALA A 556 8.45 -16.64 -45.69
N ARG A 557 8.24 -17.51 -46.68
CA ARG A 557 8.98 -18.78 -46.77
C ARG A 557 10.33 -18.56 -47.45
N SER A 558 11.41 -19.05 -46.82
CA SER A 558 12.74 -19.16 -47.45
C SER A 558 12.77 -20.36 -48.40
N GLU A 559 13.47 -20.24 -49.53
CA GLU A 559 13.68 -21.33 -50.49
C GLU A 559 14.74 -22.35 -50.02
N GLU A 560 15.52 -22.04 -48.98
CA GLU A 560 16.54 -22.94 -48.41
C GLU A 560 16.33 -23.18 -46.89
N GLY A 561 16.01 -24.43 -46.52
CA GLY A 561 16.11 -24.98 -45.15
C GLY A 561 14.92 -24.81 -44.20
N ASP A 562 15.06 -25.38 -42.98
CA ASP A 562 14.09 -25.43 -41.86
C ASP A 562 13.91 -24.07 -41.13
N ALA A 563 14.29 -22.98 -41.81
CA ALA A 563 14.34 -21.62 -41.28
C ALA A 563 13.18 -20.79 -41.80
N ILE A 564 12.44 -20.17 -40.89
CA ILE A 564 11.24 -19.39 -41.20
C ILE A 564 11.55 -17.90 -41.13
N VAL A 565 11.15 -17.13 -42.13
CA VAL A 565 11.30 -15.67 -42.16
C VAL A 565 9.98 -15.00 -41.80
N LEU A 566 10.04 -14.02 -40.90
CA LEU A 566 8.90 -13.19 -40.53
C LEU A 566 9.20 -11.75 -40.91
N THR A 567 8.27 -11.11 -41.61
CA THR A 567 8.38 -9.70 -42.00
C THR A 567 7.28 -8.90 -41.33
N GLN A 568 7.62 -7.72 -40.79
CA GLN A 568 6.67 -6.84 -40.10
C GLN A 568 5.53 -6.37 -41.01
N ASP A 569 4.29 -6.41 -40.51
CA ASP A 569 3.10 -5.89 -41.21
C ASP A 569 2.84 -4.42 -40.81
N HIS A 570 3.45 -3.49 -41.56
CA HIS A 570 3.40 -2.04 -41.26
C HIS A 570 2.00 -1.43 -41.32
N GLU A 571 1.11 -1.91 -42.20
CA GLU A 571 -0.25 -1.35 -42.28
C GLU A 571 -1.06 -1.71 -41.04
N ARG A 572 -0.96 -2.98 -40.60
CA ARG A 572 -1.64 -3.45 -39.39
C ARG A 572 -1.06 -2.79 -38.15
N ASP A 573 0.25 -2.67 -38.11
CA ASP A 573 0.95 -2.01 -37.02
C ASP A 573 0.47 -0.56 -36.84
N ARG A 574 0.41 0.20 -37.93
CA ARG A 574 -0.06 1.59 -37.91
C ARG A 574 -1.51 1.71 -37.43
N ARG A 575 -2.42 0.84 -37.90
CA ARG A 575 -3.83 0.86 -37.46
C ARG A 575 -3.97 0.54 -35.97
N TRP A 576 -3.20 -0.43 -35.49
CA TRP A 576 -3.23 -0.82 -34.08
C TRP A 576 -2.67 0.29 -33.18
N LEU A 577 -1.54 0.91 -33.55
CA LEU A 577 -0.97 2.05 -32.83
C LEU A 577 -1.98 3.20 -32.73
N HIS A 578 -2.58 3.63 -33.84
CA HIS A 578 -3.56 4.74 -33.86
C HIS A 578 -4.85 4.47 -33.06
N GLY A 579 -5.13 3.21 -32.70
CA GLY A 579 -6.26 2.87 -31.83
C GLY A 579 -6.08 3.34 -30.38
N ASP A 580 -4.84 3.66 -29.98
CA ASP A 580 -4.50 4.10 -28.63
C ASP A 580 -3.56 5.32 -28.70
N PRO A 581 -4.02 6.51 -28.28
CA PRO A 581 -3.21 7.73 -28.32
C PRO A 581 -1.91 7.62 -27.52
N LEU A 582 -1.91 6.98 -26.35
CA LEU A 582 -0.74 6.90 -25.49
C LEU A 582 0.29 5.94 -26.07
N LEU A 583 -0.17 4.83 -26.64
CA LEU A 583 0.66 3.90 -27.40
C LEU A 583 1.26 4.54 -28.65
N THR A 584 0.47 5.35 -29.38
CA THR A 584 0.96 6.14 -30.51
C THR A 584 2.06 7.11 -30.07
N SER A 585 1.86 7.85 -28.98
CA SER A 585 2.87 8.77 -28.43
C SER A 585 4.12 8.05 -27.96
N TYR A 586 4.00 6.84 -27.40
CA TYR A 586 5.15 6.04 -26.98
C TYR A 586 5.94 5.49 -28.17
N ALA A 587 5.26 5.08 -29.24
CA ALA A 587 5.82 4.42 -30.42
C ALA A 587 6.64 5.34 -31.36
N GLN A 588 7.08 6.51 -30.89
CA GLN A 588 7.94 7.39 -31.68
C GLN A 588 9.32 6.77 -32.00
N PRO A 589 9.98 7.19 -33.10
CA PRO A 589 11.27 6.66 -33.51
C PRO A 589 12.30 6.67 -32.37
N GLY A 590 12.77 5.48 -31.99
CA GLY A 590 13.72 5.26 -30.89
C GLY A 590 13.20 4.32 -29.79
N ARG A 591 11.95 4.50 -29.33
CA ARG A 591 11.35 3.64 -28.28
C ARG A 591 10.76 2.35 -28.83
N ARG A 592 10.22 2.39 -30.06
CA ARG A 592 9.76 1.23 -30.82
C ARG A 592 10.50 1.17 -32.17
N PRO A 593 11.64 0.47 -32.25
CA PRO A 593 12.36 0.31 -33.50
C PRO A 593 11.64 -0.67 -34.46
N PRO A 594 11.98 -0.71 -35.76
CA PRO A 594 11.52 -1.75 -36.67
C PRO A 594 11.86 -3.17 -36.17
N LEU A 595 11.07 -4.19 -36.54
CA LEU A 595 11.16 -5.56 -36.02
C LEU A 595 12.57 -6.16 -36.11
N GLY A 596 13.28 -5.95 -37.21
CA GLY A 596 14.65 -6.44 -37.39
C GLY A 596 15.64 -5.74 -36.47
N ASP A 597 15.47 -4.43 -36.23
CA ASP A 597 16.30 -3.69 -35.29
C ASP A 597 15.98 -4.04 -33.83
N PHE A 598 14.71 -4.27 -33.51
CA PHE A 598 14.28 -4.85 -32.23
C PHE A 598 14.91 -6.22 -31.98
N ALA A 599 14.88 -7.09 -32.99
CA ALA A 599 15.52 -8.39 -32.95
C ALA A 599 17.04 -8.31 -32.71
N ARG A 600 17.72 -7.33 -33.32
CA ARG A 600 19.14 -7.07 -33.01
C ARG A 600 19.36 -6.77 -31.53
N GLN A 601 18.48 -5.96 -30.92
CA GLN A 601 18.58 -5.63 -29.50
C GLN A 601 18.45 -6.89 -28.62
N LEU A 602 17.51 -7.79 -28.95
CA LEU A 602 17.35 -9.06 -28.22
C LEU A 602 18.55 -10.01 -28.40
N LEU A 603 19.19 -10.00 -29.57
CA LEU A 603 20.36 -10.83 -29.90
C LEU A 603 21.70 -10.24 -29.45
N THR A 604 21.70 -9.05 -28.83
CA THR A 604 22.95 -8.36 -28.47
C THR A 604 23.75 -9.15 -27.43
N GLU A 605 23.07 -9.90 -26.55
CA GLU A 605 23.69 -10.61 -25.42
C GLU A 605 23.67 -12.14 -25.57
N ASN A 606 22.88 -12.68 -26.50
CA ASN A 606 22.68 -14.13 -26.68
C ASN A 606 22.69 -14.52 -28.16
N GLU A 607 23.23 -15.70 -28.50
CA GLU A 607 23.22 -16.23 -29.88
C GLU A 607 21.81 -16.42 -30.45
N TRP A 608 20.81 -16.52 -29.58
CA TRP A 608 19.39 -16.58 -29.93
C TRP A 608 18.53 -16.03 -28.79
N ALA A 609 17.32 -15.58 -29.12
CA ALA A 609 16.32 -15.14 -28.13
C ALA A 609 15.03 -15.97 -28.25
N ARG A 610 14.36 -16.26 -27.15
CA ARG A 610 13.06 -16.96 -27.18
C ARG A 610 11.93 -15.98 -27.45
N VAL A 611 11.08 -16.31 -28.42
CA VAL A 611 9.90 -15.51 -28.79
C VAL A 611 8.65 -16.37 -28.80
N THR A 612 7.52 -15.75 -28.47
CA THR A 612 6.19 -16.35 -28.54
C THR A 612 5.45 -15.78 -29.75
N LEU A 613 4.81 -16.63 -30.55
CA LEU A 613 3.97 -16.24 -31.68
C LEU A 613 2.53 -16.70 -31.45
N VAL A 614 1.57 -15.85 -31.83
CA VAL A 614 0.14 -16.17 -31.82
C VAL A 614 -0.53 -15.79 -33.12
N GLU A 615 -1.54 -16.58 -33.49
CA GLU A 615 -2.41 -16.30 -34.62
C GLU A 615 -3.28 -15.07 -34.36
N ASP A 616 -3.64 -14.38 -35.44
CA ASP A 616 -4.50 -13.21 -35.39
C ASP A 616 -5.93 -13.55 -34.90
N ARG A 617 -6.56 -12.63 -34.16
CA ARG A 617 -7.94 -12.79 -33.69
C ARG A 617 -8.81 -11.63 -34.17
N THR A 618 -9.85 -11.96 -34.93
CA THR A 618 -10.92 -11.04 -35.29
C THR A 618 -12.05 -11.09 -34.26
N GLY A 619 -12.49 -9.94 -33.77
CA GLY A 619 -13.67 -9.83 -32.89
C GLY A 619 -14.97 -10.22 -33.60
N ARG A 620 -16.07 -10.33 -32.84
CA ARG A 620 -17.41 -10.63 -33.40
C ARG A 620 -17.88 -9.62 -34.45
N ASP A 621 -17.33 -8.41 -34.41
CA ASP A 621 -17.70 -7.27 -35.25
C ASP A 621 -16.77 -7.12 -36.46
N GLY A 622 -15.86 -8.08 -36.69
CA GLY A 622 -14.92 -8.08 -37.82
C GLY A 622 -13.70 -7.17 -37.65
N HIS A 623 -13.60 -6.41 -36.56
CA HIS A 623 -12.43 -5.58 -36.24
C HIS A 623 -11.29 -6.39 -35.58
N PRO A 624 -10.01 -6.08 -35.86
CA PRO A 624 -8.86 -6.68 -35.16
C PRO A 624 -8.94 -6.39 -33.65
N THR A 625 -8.78 -7.43 -32.83
CA THR A 625 -8.69 -7.28 -31.36
C THR A 625 -7.24 -7.16 -30.90
N ASP A 626 -7.00 -6.60 -29.72
CA ASP A 626 -5.66 -6.60 -29.12
C ASP A 626 -5.07 -8.03 -29.09
N PRO A 627 -3.76 -8.19 -29.39
CA PRO A 627 -3.15 -9.50 -29.49
C PRO A 627 -3.18 -10.25 -28.15
N TYR A 628 -3.71 -11.49 -28.17
CA TYR A 628 -3.85 -12.32 -26.97
C TYR A 628 -2.87 -13.49 -26.95
N PHE A 629 -1.85 -13.38 -26.10
CA PHE A 629 -0.78 -14.38 -25.96
C PHE A 629 -1.09 -15.55 -25.00
N GLY A 630 -2.31 -15.63 -24.45
CA GLY A 630 -2.72 -16.72 -23.56
C GLY A 630 -3.32 -17.96 -24.26
N GLY A 631 -3.37 -17.96 -25.60
CA GLY A 631 -4.00 -19.00 -26.42
C GLY A 631 -3.05 -20.08 -26.95
N ARG A 632 -3.35 -20.62 -28.14
CA ARG A 632 -2.47 -21.55 -28.87
C ARG A 632 -1.24 -20.80 -29.38
N ALA A 633 -0.20 -20.71 -28.56
CA ALA A 633 1.06 -20.09 -28.90
C ALA A 633 2.06 -21.07 -29.55
N VAL A 634 2.90 -20.54 -30.43
CA VAL A 634 4.10 -21.19 -30.97
C VAL A 634 5.31 -20.56 -30.28
N GLU A 635 6.22 -21.38 -29.76
CA GLU A 635 7.50 -20.89 -29.22
C GLU A 635 8.55 -21.04 -30.30
N ALA A 636 9.41 -20.04 -30.48
CA ALA A 636 10.49 -20.09 -31.45
C ALA A 636 11.78 -19.45 -30.92
N ARG A 637 12.91 -19.85 -31.51
CA ARG A 637 14.20 -19.17 -31.37
C ARG A 637 14.33 -18.14 -32.46
N LEU A 638 14.46 -16.88 -32.09
CA LEU A 638 14.91 -15.82 -32.98
C LEU A 638 16.43 -15.92 -33.11
N LYS A 639 16.95 -16.00 -34.34
CA LYS A 639 18.37 -16.28 -34.60
C LYS A 639 19.11 -15.16 -35.32
N VAL A 640 18.49 -14.58 -36.35
CA VAL A 640 19.18 -13.64 -37.23
C VAL A 640 18.25 -12.48 -37.59
N ARG A 641 18.79 -11.26 -37.54
CA ARG A 641 18.21 -10.10 -38.22
C ARG A 641 18.63 -10.15 -39.69
N LEU A 642 17.66 -10.12 -40.61
CA LEU A 642 17.95 -10.06 -42.05
C LEU A 642 18.07 -8.61 -42.52
N ASP A 643 17.05 -7.80 -42.25
CA ASP A 643 16.98 -6.39 -42.62
C ASP A 643 16.28 -5.57 -41.52
N ALA A 644 15.76 -4.38 -41.83
CA ALA A 644 15.07 -3.54 -40.85
C ALA A 644 13.77 -4.16 -40.34
N ASP A 645 13.06 -4.93 -41.17
CA ASP A 645 11.70 -5.40 -40.92
C ASP A 645 11.59 -6.92 -40.82
N SER A 646 12.64 -7.66 -41.21
CA SER A 646 12.61 -9.11 -41.34
C SER A 646 13.59 -9.83 -40.42
N VAL A 647 13.11 -10.93 -39.85
CA VAL A 647 13.85 -11.77 -38.89
C VAL A 647 13.72 -13.25 -39.24
N GLN A 648 14.76 -14.02 -38.93
CA GLN A 648 14.76 -15.48 -39.08
C GLN A 648 14.51 -16.14 -37.72
N ILE A 649 13.53 -17.07 -37.70
CA ILE A 649 13.17 -17.85 -36.52
C ILE A 649 13.26 -19.36 -36.77
N GLN A 650 13.34 -20.13 -35.68
CA GLN A 650 13.26 -21.58 -35.66
C GLN A 650 12.23 -22.04 -34.59
N PRO A 651 11.13 -22.70 -34.96
CA PRO A 651 10.13 -23.20 -34.00
C PRO A 651 10.70 -24.22 -33.01
N LEU A 652 10.21 -24.21 -31.77
CA LEU A 652 10.68 -25.07 -30.67
C LEU A 652 9.72 -26.20 -30.32
N ASN A 653 8.41 -26.00 -30.49
CA ASN A 653 7.38 -26.89 -29.95
C ASN A 653 6.61 -27.70 -31.02
N GLY A 654 7.18 -27.85 -32.23
CA GLY A 654 6.63 -28.66 -33.33
C GLY A 654 5.29 -28.17 -33.90
N ARG A 655 4.80 -27.00 -33.46
CA ARG A 655 3.58 -26.38 -33.95
C ARG A 655 3.86 -25.58 -35.22
N GLN A 656 2.91 -25.57 -36.14
CA GLN A 656 3.00 -24.79 -37.36
C GLN A 656 2.91 -23.28 -37.04
N VAL A 657 3.85 -22.50 -37.58
CA VAL A 657 3.83 -21.04 -37.44
C VAL A 657 2.66 -20.47 -38.27
N PRO A 658 1.78 -19.63 -37.69
CA PRO A 658 0.69 -19.00 -38.42
C PRO A 658 1.18 -18.15 -39.59
N GLU A 659 0.44 -18.11 -40.70
CA GLU A 659 0.78 -17.30 -41.87
C GLU A 659 0.76 -15.79 -41.56
N ARG A 660 -0.11 -15.38 -40.63
CA ARG A 660 -0.22 -14.02 -40.11
C ARG A 660 -0.43 -14.10 -38.61
N GLY A 661 0.26 -13.24 -37.86
CA GLY A 661 0.20 -13.30 -36.41
C GLY A 661 0.94 -12.17 -35.73
N TRP A 662 1.16 -12.34 -34.43
CA TRP A 662 1.86 -11.40 -33.57
C TRP A 662 3.05 -12.09 -32.90
N LEU A 663 4.17 -11.38 -32.82
CA LEU A 663 5.39 -11.81 -32.16
C LEU A 663 5.65 -10.96 -30.93
N ARG A 664 6.12 -11.60 -29.85
CA ARG A 664 6.70 -10.94 -28.68
C ARG A 664 7.88 -11.73 -28.10
N PRO A 665 8.76 -11.11 -27.31
CA PRO A 665 9.71 -11.83 -26.44
C PRO A 665 8.97 -12.75 -25.45
N ASP A 666 9.49 -13.96 -25.21
CA ASP A 666 8.84 -14.90 -24.29
C ASP A 666 8.90 -14.43 -22.82
N GLU A 667 9.97 -13.74 -22.44
CA GLU A 667 10.19 -13.17 -21.11
C GLU A 667 9.12 -12.14 -20.72
N ASP A 668 8.54 -11.44 -21.71
CA ASP A 668 7.47 -10.45 -21.50
C ASP A 668 6.21 -11.08 -20.88
N ARG A 669 6.05 -12.42 -20.94
CA ARG A 669 4.99 -13.16 -20.22
C ARG A 669 5.06 -12.93 -18.71
N GLY A 670 6.27 -12.90 -18.13
CA GLY A 670 6.46 -12.66 -16.71
C GLY A 670 6.02 -11.25 -16.32
N THR A 671 6.45 -10.26 -17.09
CA THR A 671 6.07 -8.85 -16.94
C THR A 671 4.56 -8.65 -17.07
N GLU A 672 3.90 -9.29 -18.03
CA GLU A 672 2.44 -9.22 -18.19
C GLU A 672 1.70 -9.73 -16.94
N ILE A 673 2.14 -10.87 -16.40
CA ILE A 673 1.56 -11.43 -15.18
C ILE A 673 1.80 -10.50 -14.00
N GLN A 674 3.00 -9.91 -13.90
CA GLN A 674 3.33 -8.94 -12.86
C GLN A 674 2.42 -7.70 -12.94
N LEU A 675 2.27 -7.08 -14.11
CA LEU A 675 1.40 -5.91 -14.28
C LEU A 675 -0.06 -6.20 -13.94
N ARG A 676 -0.56 -7.41 -14.25
CA ARG A 676 -1.91 -7.82 -13.83
C ARG A 676 -2.03 -7.91 -12.30
N ARG A 677 -0.99 -8.37 -11.61
CA ARG A 677 -0.97 -8.40 -10.13
C ARG A 677 -0.89 -7.00 -9.55
N GLU A 678 -0.07 -6.12 -10.11
CA GLU A 678 0.02 -4.72 -9.69
C GLU A 678 -1.32 -3.99 -9.90
N ALA A 679 -2.00 -4.22 -11.02
CA ALA A 679 -3.33 -3.67 -11.27
C ALA A 679 -4.37 -4.12 -10.23
N ARG A 680 -4.37 -5.40 -9.85
CA ARG A 680 -5.23 -5.90 -8.76
C ARG A 680 -4.83 -5.34 -7.40
N GLY A 681 -3.52 -5.16 -7.16
CA GLY A 681 -3.00 -4.51 -5.95
C GLY A 681 -3.49 -3.07 -5.84
N LEU A 682 -3.45 -2.31 -6.94
CA LEU A 682 -3.98 -0.95 -7.01
C LEU A 682 -5.49 -0.90 -6.80
N ASP A 683 -6.24 -1.84 -7.38
CA ASP A 683 -7.68 -1.97 -7.14
C ASP A 683 -7.96 -2.25 -5.65
N SER A 684 -7.23 -3.17 -5.03
CA SER A 684 -7.32 -3.45 -3.60
C SER A 684 -6.94 -2.24 -2.74
N LEU A 685 -5.96 -1.45 -3.17
CA LEU A 685 -5.54 -0.22 -2.50
C LEU A 685 -6.65 0.85 -2.54
N ALA A 686 -7.34 1.00 -3.67
CA ALA A 686 -8.44 1.95 -3.82
C ALA A 686 -9.58 1.69 -2.81
N HIS A 687 -9.76 0.44 -2.38
CA HIS A 687 -10.72 0.04 -1.35
C HIS A 687 -10.16 0.15 0.09
N LYS A 688 -8.94 0.68 0.27
CA LYS A 688 -8.27 0.87 1.57
C LYS A 688 -7.89 2.35 1.80
N PRO A 689 -8.88 3.23 2.05
CA PRO A 689 -8.64 4.68 2.15
C PRO A 689 -7.63 5.06 3.24
N GLY A 690 -7.58 4.32 4.35
CA GLY A 690 -6.58 4.54 5.40
C GLY A 690 -5.14 4.32 4.92
N LEU A 691 -4.90 3.30 4.10
CA LEU A 691 -3.59 3.03 3.51
C LEU A 691 -3.25 4.08 2.44
N VAL A 692 -4.20 4.45 1.58
CA VAL A 692 -4.01 5.51 0.58
C VAL A 692 -3.56 6.81 1.24
N ARG A 693 -4.23 7.21 2.33
CA ARG A 693 -3.89 8.42 3.08
C ARG A 693 -2.47 8.36 3.67
N ILE A 694 -2.10 7.20 4.23
CA ILE A 694 -0.75 6.99 4.79
C ILE A 694 0.34 7.09 3.72
N LEU A 695 0.08 6.59 2.51
CA LEU A 695 1.07 6.65 1.43
C LEU A 695 1.22 8.05 0.82
N ASP A 696 0.20 8.90 0.93
CA ASP A 696 0.29 10.29 0.49
C ASP A 696 0.87 11.21 1.59
N ALA A 697 0.38 11.07 2.83
CA ALA A 697 0.80 11.83 4.00
C ALA A 697 0.98 10.87 5.20
N PRO A 698 2.21 10.38 5.46
CA PRO A 698 2.45 9.37 6.48
C PRO A 698 2.28 9.94 7.89
N GLU A 699 1.26 9.44 8.57
CA GLU A 699 1.03 9.69 10.00
C GLU A 699 0.97 8.36 10.76
N ALA A 700 1.24 8.43 12.05
CA ALA A 700 1.14 7.34 12.99
C ALA A 700 0.52 7.82 14.31
N ILE A 701 0.17 6.85 15.13
CA ILE A 701 -0.21 6.97 16.53
C ILE A 701 0.96 6.43 17.34
N GLU A 702 1.29 7.12 18.41
CA GLU A 702 2.27 6.66 19.38
C GLU A 702 1.59 5.77 20.42
N LEU A 703 1.97 4.50 20.48
CA LEU A 703 1.54 3.59 21.54
C LEU A 703 2.38 3.91 22.80
N ARG A 704 1.79 4.65 23.76
CA ARG A 704 2.47 5.11 25.01
C ARG A 704 2.68 3.97 26.03
N ASN A 705 3.77 4.05 26.80
CA ASN A 705 4.06 3.27 28.03
C ASN A 705 3.99 1.72 27.98
N ARG A 706 4.23 1.09 26.83
CA ARG A 706 4.27 -0.38 26.73
C ARG A 706 5.65 -0.95 26.97
N GLY A 707 6.17 -0.92 28.19
CA GLY A 707 7.24 -1.84 28.65
C GLY A 707 8.40 -2.12 27.66
N VAL A 708 8.73 -1.20 26.74
CA VAL A 708 9.87 -1.34 25.81
C VAL A 708 11.12 -0.99 26.59
N THR A 709 11.29 -1.61 27.75
CA THR A 709 12.62 -1.85 28.30
C THR A 709 13.20 -2.91 27.38
N SER A 710 13.79 -2.45 26.28
CA SER A 710 14.59 -3.33 25.43
C SER A 710 15.47 -4.16 26.36
N ARG A 711 15.41 -5.49 26.25
CA ARG A 711 16.52 -6.35 26.67
C ARG A 711 17.82 -5.69 26.23
N ASP A 712 18.92 -5.97 26.93
CA ASP A 712 20.23 -5.38 26.63
C ASP A 712 20.55 -5.44 25.12
N GLN A 713 20.24 -4.35 24.41
CA GLN A 713 20.52 -4.15 23.00
C GLN A 713 21.89 -3.47 22.90
N SER A 714 22.79 -3.68 23.87
CA SER A 714 24.15 -3.12 23.90
C SER A 714 24.93 -3.31 22.60
N GLU A 715 24.59 -4.33 21.82
CA GLU A 715 25.14 -4.57 20.48
C GLU A 715 24.71 -3.53 19.42
N LEU A 716 23.54 -2.89 19.56
CA LEU A 716 23.09 -1.82 18.67
C LEU A 716 23.72 -0.50 19.11
N ARG A 717 24.54 0.07 18.22
CA ARG A 717 25.22 1.36 18.41
C ARG A 717 24.49 2.49 17.68
N GLY A 718 24.87 3.74 17.99
CA GLY A 718 24.25 4.93 17.41
C GLY A 718 22.76 5.01 17.71
N LYS A 719 21.94 5.38 16.71
CA LYS A 719 20.48 5.49 16.84
C LYS A 719 19.73 4.16 16.81
N GLY A 720 20.40 3.01 16.68
CA GLY A 720 19.77 1.71 16.43
C GLY A 720 18.70 1.35 17.47
N GLN A 721 18.99 1.50 18.76
CA GLN A 721 18.07 1.17 19.85
C GLN A 721 16.81 2.06 19.84
N THR A 722 17.00 3.37 19.68
CA THR A 722 15.90 4.33 19.57
C THR A 722 15.01 4.02 18.37
N ILE A 723 15.60 3.66 17.23
CA ILE A 723 14.86 3.32 16.02
C ILE A 723 14.06 2.03 16.21
N VAL A 724 14.62 0.99 16.83
CA VAL A 724 13.86 -0.24 17.17
C VAL A 724 12.66 0.11 18.05
N SER A 725 12.87 0.92 19.09
CA SER A 725 11.79 1.38 19.97
C SER A 725 10.72 2.16 19.20
N ASN A 726 11.12 3.13 18.36
CA ASN A 726 10.21 3.93 17.55
C ASN A 726 9.44 3.08 16.54
N MET A 727 10.09 2.13 15.87
CA MET A 727 9.44 1.17 14.96
C MET A 727 8.32 0.42 15.66
N LEU A 728 8.52 0.01 16.93
CA LEU A 728 7.53 -0.69 17.74
C LEU A 728 6.42 0.22 18.31
N ARG A 729 6.71 1.50 18.52
CA ARG A 729 5.78 2.46 19.14
C ARG A 729 4.86 3.15 18.15
N PHE A 730 5.35 3.47 16.95
CA PHE A 730 4.59 4.20 15.94
C PHE A 730 3.84 3.25 15.02
N HIS A 731 2.50 3.33 15.06
CA HIS A 731 1.60 2.51 14.27
C HIS A 731 0.59 3.36 13.51
N PRO A 732 0.08 2.92 12.36
CA PRO A 732 0.39 1.68 11.67
C PRO A 732 1.57 1.85 10.70
N PHE A 733 2.11 3.05 10.49
CA PHE A 733 3.15 3.29 9.48
C PHE A 733 4.48 3.74 10.09
N TYR A 734 5.57 3.28 9.49
CA TYR A 734 6.92 3.73 9.79
C TYR A 734 7.82 3.66 8.55
N ALA A 735 8.71 4.65 8.35
CA ALA A 735 9.71 4.60 7.28
C ALA A 735 11.14 4.79 7.82
N LEU A 736 12.06 3.95 7.35
CA LEU A 736 13.47 3.99 7.76
C LEU A 736 14.39 4.19 6.55
N GLN A 737 15.01 5.36 6.48
CA GLN A 737 16.08 5.64 5.54
C GLN A 737 17.40 5.18 6.16
N GLY A 738 18.20 4.43 5.40
CA GLY A 738 19.54 4.06 5.83
C GLY A 738 20.54 4.08 4.69
N PRO A 739 21.58 4.94 4.76
CA PRO A 739 22.72 4.89 3.85
C PRO A 739 23.42 3.51 3.82
N PRO A 740 24.35 3.25 2.88
CA PRO A 740 25.11 2.01 2.81
C PRO A 740 25.86 1.73 4.12
N GLY A 741 25.85 0.47 4.57
CA GLY A 741 26.61 0.05 5.75
C GLY A 741 26.03 0.45 7.10
N THR A 742 24.87 1.10 7.16
CA THR A 742 24.27 1.60 8.41
C THR A 742 23.51 0.58 9.26
N GLY A 743 23.41 -0.67 8.81
CA GLY A 743 22.78 -1.74 9.58
C GLY A 743 21.25 -1.82 9.49
N LYS A 744 20.62 -1.25 8.44
CA LYS A 744 19.17 -1.33 8.17
C LYS A 744 18.55 -2.71 8.47
N SER A 745 19.02 -3.75 7.79
CA SER A 745 18.48 -5.11 7.95
C SER A 745 18.68 -5.67 9.37
N THR A 746 19.74 -5.25 10.08
CA THR A 746 19.99 -5.66 11.47
C THR A 746 18.99 -5.01 12.42
N VAL A 747 18.69 -3.72 12.23
CA VAL A 747 17.65 -3.01 12.99
C VAL A 747 16.29 -3.65 12.76
N VAL A 748 15.97 -3.96 11.49
CA VAL A 748 14.72 -4.65 11.13
C VAL A 748 14.62 -6.02 11.80
N ALA A 749 15.68 -6.84 11.75
CA ALA A 749 15.67 -8.17 12.35
C ALA A 749 15.46 -8.13 13.87
N LYS A 750 16.11 -7.18 14.57
CA LYS A 750 15.92 -6.99 16.01
C LYS A 750 14.53 -6.46 16.36
N ALA A 751 14.00 -5.50 15.59
CA ALA A 751 12.64 -5.02 15.78
C ALA A 751 11.59 -6.13 15.54
N LEU A 752 11.80 -7.00 14.56
CA LEU A 752 10.92 -8.15 14.31
C LEU A 752 10.97 -9.17 15.44
N ARG A 753 12.16 -9.48 15.95
CA ARG A 753 12.31 -10.35 17.13
C ARG A 753 11.55 -9.80 18.33
N ASP A 754 11.82 -8.54 18.68
CA ASP A 754 11.18 -7.90 19.83
C ASP A 754 9.66 -7.81 19.65
N PHE A 755 9.17 -7.57 18.42
CA PHE A 755 7.75 -7.64 18.10
C PHE A 755 7.13 -9.02 18.32
N LEU A 756 7.76 -10.10 17.82
CA LEU A 756 7.22 -11.47 17.97
C LEU A 756 7.35 -11.99 19.41
N GLU A 757 8.24 -11.42 20.22
CA GLU A 757 8.30 -11.64 21.66
C GLU A 757 7.14 -10.94 22.39
N MET A 758 6.79 -9.71 21.98
CA MET A 758 5.64 -8.98 22.56
C MET A 758 4.30 -9.54 22.06
N GLU A 759 4.24 -10.00 20.82
CA GLU A 759 3.02 -10.40 20.12
C GLU A 759 3.07 -11.85 19.65
N HIS A 760 2.83 -12.77 20.57
CA HIS A 760 2.77 -14.19 20.25
C HIS A 760 1.64 -14.50 19.24
N GLY A 761 1.95 -15.27 18.20
CA GLY A 761 1.00 -15.67 17.15
C GLY A 761 0.68 -14.58 16.12
N SER A 762 1.36 -13.43 16.15
CA SER A 762 1.25 -12.43 15.07
C SER A 762 1.90 -12.92 13.78
N ARG A 763 1.27 -12.59 12.65
CA ARG A 763 1.77 -12.93 11.32
C ARG A 763 2.45 -11.72 10.68
N VAL A 764 3.66 -11.92 10.19
CA VAL A 764 4.49 -10.89 9.55
C VAL A 764 4.81 -11.27 8.12
N LEU A 765 4.54 -10.36 7.18
CA LEU A 765 4.99 -10.46 5.80
C LEU A 765 6.26 -9.63 5.63
N VAL A 766 7.36 -10.30 5.31
CA VAL A 766 8.61 -9.65 4.95
C VAL A 766 8.77 -9.71 3.44
N SER A 767 8.94 -8.56 2.82
CA SER A 767 8.98 -8.42 1.37
C SER A 767 10.17 -7.57 0.91
N ALA A 768 10.58 -7.78 -0.32
CA ALA A 768 11.54 -6.95 -1.03
C ALA A 768 11.26 -7.00 -2.54
N GLN A 769 11.89 -6.09 -3.28
CA GLN A 769 11.76 -6.01 -4.73
C GLN A 769 12.38 -7.23 -5.46
N SER A 770 13.43 -7.82 -4.91
CA SER A 770 14.19 -8.93 -5.51
C SER A 770 14.33 -10.12 -4.56
N ASN A 771 14.54 -11.32 -5.12
CA ASN A 771 14.78 -12.52 -4.32
C ASN A 771 16.07 -12.39 -3.48
N ASP A 772 17.14 -11.82 -4.03
CA ASP A 772 18.43 -11.73 -3.33
C ASP A 772 18.37 -10.82 -2.11
N ALA A 773 17.71 -9.65 -2.22
CA ALA A 773 17.52 -8.75 -1.08
C ALA A 773 16.67 -9.43 0.02
N LEU A 774 15.58 -10.09 -0.38
CA LEU A 774 14.70 -10.80 0.54
C LEU A 774 15.43 -11.94 1.26
N ASP A 775 16.21 -12.74 0.54
CA ASP A 775 16.95 -13.87 1.11
C ASP A 775 18.02 -13.37 2.11
N GLN A 776 18.72 -12.26 1.82
CA GLN A 776 19.70 -11.66 2.75
C GLN A 776 19.08 -11.17 4.06
N LEU A 777 17.93 -10.51 4.01
CA LEU A 777 17.20 -10.09 5.22
C LEU A 777 16.61 -11.28 5.97
N ALA A 778 16.05 -12.25 5.23
CA ALA A 778 15.53 -13.48 5.82
C ALA A 778 16.62 -14.23 6.59
N GLU A 779 17.84 -14.37 6.06
CA GLU A 779 18.96 -15.00 6.77
C GLU A 779 19.28 -14.30 8.10
N LYS A 780 19.28 -12.96 8.14
CA LYS A 780 19.50 -12.19 9.38
C LYS A 780 18.36 -12.40 10.37
N ILE A 781 17.11 -12.38 9.91
CA ILE A 781 15.92 -12.62 10.75
C ILE A 781 15.96 -14.03 11.35
N LEU A 782 16.20 -15.05 10.52
CA LEU A 782 16.28 -16.44 10.95
C LEU A 782 17.42 -16.66 11.95
N LYS A 783 18.54 -15.94 11.81
CA LYS A 783 19.64 -15.97 12.77
C LYS A 783 19.23 -15.41 14.13
N GLU A 784 18.56 -14.25 14.17
CA GLU A 784 18.06 -13.64 15.42
C GLU A 784 16.98 -14.50 16.09
N LEU A 785 16.16 -15.20 15.30
CA LEU A 785 15.03 -16.02 15.77
C LEU A 785 15.34 -17.50 15.95
N ARG A 786 16.59 -17.92 15.71
CA ARG A 786 17.01 -19.32 15.69
C ARG A 786 16.50 -20.14 16.89
N PRO A 787 16.60 -19.67 18.15
CA PRO A 787 16.13 -20.45 19.30
C PRO A 787 14.64 -20.83 19.21
N ARG A 788 13.81 -19.90 18.75
CA ARG A 788 12.35 -20.07 18.64
C ARG A 788 11.92 -20.87 17.40
N ILE A 789 12.75 -20.92 16.38
CA ILE A 789 12.52 -21.76 15.21
C ILE A 789 12.92 -23.20 15.52
N GLU A 790 14.04 -23.39 16.22
CA GLU A 790 14.53 -24.72 16.62
C GLU A 790 13.60 -25.41 17.63
N ASP A 791 13.00 -24.66 18.57
CA ASP A 791 11.99 -25.18 19.51
C ASP A 791 10.57 -25.30 18.91
N ARG A 792 10.40 -24.89 17.65
CA ARG A 792 9.13 -24.88 16.90
C ARG A 792 8.05 -23.96 17.48
N SER A 793 8.42 -22.94 18.24
CA SER A 793 7.51 -21.88 18.70
C SER A 793 7.26 -20.78 17.65
N LEU A 794 8.04 -20.76 16.56
CA LEU A 794 7.83 -19.89 15.39
C LEU A 794 7.98 -20.68 14.08
N LEU A 795 7.07 -20.42 13.14
CA LEU A 795 7.07 -20.99 11.79
C LEU A 795 7.38 -19.91 10.75
N ALA A 796 8.51 -20.09 10.06
CA ALA A 796 8.93 -19.22 8.95
C ALA A 796 8.75 -19.94 7.60
N LEU A 797 8.21 -19.22 6.62
CA LEU A 797 7.85 -19.72 5.29
C LEU A 797 8.45 -18.84 4.20
N ARG A 798 8.97 -19.44 3.13
CA ARG A 798 9.45 -18.77 1.91
C ARG A 798 8.55 -19.10 0.73
N GLU A 799 7.90 -18.07 0.18
CA GLU A 799 7.00 -18.20 -0.98
C GLU A 799 7.74 -17.90 -2.31
N LEU A 800 7.71 -18.84 -3.25
CA LEU A 800 8.43 -18.78 -4.52
C LEU A 800 7.48 -18.97 -5.72
N SER A 801 7.97 -18.67 -6.93
CA SER A 801 7.25 -19.04 -8.16
C SER A 801 7.57 -20.49 -8.55
N LEU A 802 6.57 -21.24 -9.04
CA LEU A 802 6.70 -22.62 -9.54
C LEU A 802 7.85 -22.83 -10.56
N SER A 803 8.21 -21.79 -11.32
CA SER A 803 9.33 -21.82 -12.28
C SER A 803 10.70 -21.74 -11.60
N GLN A 804 10.78 -21.09 -10.44
CA GLN A 804 12.03 -20.83 -9.68
C GLN A 804 12.34 -21.94 -8.67
N GLU A 805 11.35 -22.76 -8.29
CA GLU A 805 11.55 -23.95 -7.45
C GLU A 805 12.52 -24.98 -8.06
N ARG A 806 12.73 -24.93 -9.39
CA ARG A 806 13.50 -25.94 -10.13
C ARG A 806 14.96 -25.59 -10.43
N GLU A 807 15.39 -24.32 -10.31
CA GLU A 807 16.68 -23.87 -10.87
C GLU A 807 17.74 -23.37 -9.87
N GLU A 808 17.42 -23.01 -8.60
CA GLU A 808 18.43 -22.35 -7.75
C GLU A 808 18.42 -22.75 -6.26
N ALA A 809 19.18 -23.78 -5.91
CA ALA A 809 19.53 -24.10 -4.51
C ALA A 809 20.86 -23.43 -4.12
N ARG A 810 20.82 -22.17 -3.67
CA ARG A 810 22.00 -21.47 -3.12
C ARG A 810 21.84 -20.90 -1.70
N SER A 811 20.62 -20.59 -1.23
CA SER A 811 20.38 -20.07 0.12
C SER A 811 19.53 -21.04 0.97
N PRO A 812 19.85 -21.24 2.27
CA PRO A 812 19.04 -22.04 3.20
C PRO A 812 17.58 -21.56 3.31
N VAL A 813 17.32 -20.28 3.08
CA VAL A 813 15.96 -19.70 3.14
C VAL A 813 15.06 -20.30 2.06
N ARG A 814 15.61 -20.64 0.90
CA ARG A 814 14.83 -21.22 -0.22
C ARG A 814 14.39 -22.66 0.02
N GLN A 815 14.83 -23.29 1.11
CA GLN A 815 14.40 -24.61 1.57
C GLN A 815 13.27 -24.53 2.61
N LEU A 816 12.74 -23.32 2.86
CA LEU A 816 11.63 -23.09 3.78
C LEU A 816 10.30 -22.95 3.02
N THR A 817 10.12 -23.60 1.87
CA THR A 817 8.83 -23.55 1.16
C THR A 817 7.78 -24.40 1.90
N ALA A 818 6.50 -24.13 1.67
CA ALA A 818 5.43 -24.90 2.30
C ALA A 818 5.52 -26.39 1.92
N ALA A 819 5.90 -26.68 0.67
CA ALA A 819 6.14 -28.04 0.20
C ALA A 819 7.30 -28.70 0.96
N ASP A 820 8.43 -28.02 1.12
CA ASP A 820 9.60 -28.55 1.85
C ASP A 820 9.25 -28.82 3.32
N ILE A 821 8.58 -27.86 3.99
CA ILE A 821 8.17 -27.98 5.40
C ILE A 821 7.21 -29.15 5.58
N VAL A 822 6.23 -29.31 4.69
CA VAL A 822 5.27 -30.43 4.75
C VAL A 822 5.95 -31.75 4.45
N ASP A 823 6.86 -31.81 3.48
CA ASP A 823 7.62 -33.02 3.18
C ASP A 823 8.48 -33.45 4.38
N ASP A 824 9.12 -32.51 5.06
CA ASP A 824 9.91 -32.79 6.26
C ASP A 824 9.03 -33.17 7.46
N LEU A 825 7.86 -32.55 7.61
CA LEU A 825 6.85 -32.94 8.61
C LEU A 825 6.37 -34.37 8.39
N VAL A 826 6.02 -34.73 7.15
CA VAL A 826 5.57 -36.08 6.79
C VAL A 826 6.68 -37.09 7.03
N LYS A 827 7.93 -36.82 6.60
CA LYS A 827 9.10 -37.67 6.91
C LYS A 827 9.28 -37.86 8.42
N HIS A 828 9.11 -36.79 9.20
CA HIS A 828 9.24 -36.85 10.66
C HIS A 828 8.14 -37.70 11.31
N ILE A 829 6.89 -37.57 10.85
CA ILE A 829 5.75 -38.40 11.31
C ILE A 829 6.02 -39.87 11.01
N VAL A 830 6.40 -40.20 9.77
CA VAL A 830 6.73 -41.58 9.35
C VAL A 830 7.85 -42.15 10.23
N ARG A 831 8.96 -41.42 10.40
CA ARG A 831 10.09 -41.86 11.23
C ARG A 831 9.70 -42.07 12.71
N ARG A 832 8.87 -41.18 13.26
CA ARG A 832 8.34 -41.31 14.64
C ARG A 832 7.46 -42.55 14.79
N VAL A 833 6.65 -42.84 13.78
CA VAL A 833 5.82 -44.05 13.73
C VAL A 833 6.68 -45.31 13.64
N GLU A 834 7.72 -45.32 12.81
CA GLU A 834 8.66 -46.44 12.68
C GLU A 834 9.39 -46.73 14.00
N LEU A 835 9.98 -45.71 14.64
CA LEU A 835 10.63 -45.82 15.94
C LEU A 835 9.66 -46.29 17.04
N GLY A 836 8.43 -45.79 17.02
CA GLY A 836 7.39 -46.23 17.95
C GLY A 836 7.04 -47.71 17.76
N CYS A 837 7.03 -48.21 16.52
CA CYS A 837 6.77 -49.61 16.20
C CYS A 837 7.91 -50.56 16.65
N GLU A 838 9.14 -50.06 16.80
CA GLU A 838 10.29 -50.81 17.34
C GLU A 838 10.15 -51.05 18.85
N GLY A 839 9.43 -50.19 19.59
CA GLY A 839 9.17 -50.29 21.03
C GLY A 839 8.21 -51.41 21.47
N ALA A 840 7.93 -52.39 20.60
CA ALA A 840 6.97 -53.47 20.80
C ALA A 840 5.51 -53.07 21.18
N PRO A 841 4.88 -52.06 20.54
CA PRO A 841 3.46 -51.77 20.74
C PRO A 841 2.54 -52.91 20.25
N GLY A 842 1.29 -52.93 20.71
CA GLY A 842 0.30 -53.92 20.30
C GLY A 842 -0.04 -53.84 18.80
N GLU A 843 -0.59 -54.91 18.21
CA GLU A 843 -0.93 -54.95 16.77
C GLU A 843 -1.91 -53.84 16.33
N ASP A 844 -2.94 -53.57 17.14
CA ASP A 844 -3.90 -52.51 16.84
C ASP A 844 -3.27 -51.11 16.89
N GLU A 845 -2.32 -50.89 17.79
CA GLU A 845 -1.56 -49.64 17.91
C GLU A 845 -0.64 -49.45 16.70
N LYS A 846 0.09 -50.50 16.29
CA LYS A 846 0.88 -50.49 15.04
C LYS A 846 0.01 -50.18 13.82
N ARG A 847 -1.19 -50.78 13.72
CA ARG A 847 -2.13 -50.52 12.63
C ARG A 847 -2.59 -49.05 12.61
N LEU A 848 -2.92 -48.48 13.77
CA LEU A 848 -3.32 -47.07 13.90
C LEU A 848 -2.18 -46.10 13.56
N MET A 849 -0.98 -46.36 14.07
CA MET A 849 0.20 -45.53 13.81
C MET A 849 0.56 -45.53 12.32
N LYS A 850 0.54 -46.70 11.66
CA LYS A 850 0.78 -46.80 10.22
C LYS A 850 -0.29 -46.06 9.41
N ARG A 851 -1.58 -46.23 9.76
CA ARG A 851 -2.67 -45.50 9.11
C ARG A 851 -2.54 -43.98 9.24
N TRP A 852 -2.03 -43.49 10.39
CA TRP A 852 -1.77 -42.06 10.59
C TRP A 852 -0.62 -41.55 9.71
N ALA A 853 0.46 -42.33 9.56
CA ALA A 853 1.56 -42.01 8.65
C ALA A 853 1.12 -41.97 7.17
N ASP A 854 0.31 -42.95 6.75
CA ASP A 854 -0.27 -42.98 5.39
C ASP A 854 -1.17 -41.75 5.15
N LEU A 855 -2.05 -41.42 6.11
CA LEU A 855 -2.93 -40.25 6.02
C LEU A 855 -2.15 -38.93 5.91
N ALA A 856 -1.04 -38.79 6.64
CA ALA A 856 -0.18 -37.61 6.54
C ALA A 856 0.44 -37.46 5.14
N GLY A 857 0.75 -38.57 4.48
CA GLY A 857 1.21 -38.58 3.08
C GLY A 857 0.11 -38.23 2.07
N ASP A 858 -1.12 -38.72 2.29
CA ASP A 858 -2.25 -38.51 1.38
C ASP A 858 -2.86 -37.10 1.49
N THR A 859 -2.66 -36.40 2.61
CA THR A 859 -3.26 -35.08 2.90
C THR A 859 -2.30 -33.89 2.72
N LYS A 860 -1.20 -34.07 1.97
CA LYS A 860 -0.17 -33.02 1.79
C LYS A 860 -0.70 -31.67 1.35
N LEU A 861 -1.67 -31.62 0.42
CA LEU A 861 -2.25 -30.35 -0.03
C LEU A 861 -2.96 -29.60 1.11
N GLU A 862 -3.73 -30.31 1.95
CA GLU A 862 -4.40 -29.72 3.10
C GLU A 862 -3.39 -29.26 4.16
N LEU A 863 -2.30 -30.01 4.34
CA LEU A 863 -1.19 -29.62 5.22
C LEU A 863 -0.46 -28.38 4.72
N ILE A 864 -0.24 -28.24 3.40
CA ILE A 864 0.38 -27.06 2.79
C ILE A 864 -0.46 -25.82 3.11
N GLU A 865 -1.77 -25.89 2.92
CA GLU A 865 -2.66 -24.76 3.23
C GLU A 865 -2.65 -24.42 4.73
N ARG A 866 -2.67 -25.43 5.61
CA ARG A 866 -2.55 -25.20 7.06
C ARG A 866 -1.22 -24.57 7.46
N VAL A 867 -0.10 -24.99 6.86
CA VAL A 867 1.23 -24.42 7.10
C VAL A 867 1.29 -22.97 6.64
N LYS A 868 0.73 -22.65 5.46
CA LYS A 868 0.64 -21.27 4.98
C LYS A 868 -0.18 -20.38 5.91
N SER A 869 -1.37 -20.83 6.32
CA SER A 869 -2.23 -20.06 7.22
C SER A 869 -1.63 -19.91 8.63
N GLY A 870 -0.86 -20.90 9.09
CA GLY A 870 -0.23 -20.93 10.41
C GLY A 870 1.17 -20.31 10.49
N ALA A 871 1.77 -19.88 9.38
CA ALA A 871 3.10 -19.29 9.39
C ALA A 871 3.11 -17.90 10.07
N ASP A 872 3.98 -17.73 11.07
CA ASP A 872 4.23 -16.47 11.77
C ASP A 872 5.01 -15.49 10.90
N ILE A 873 5.93 -16.00 10.05
CA ILE A 873 6.73 -15.17 9.15
C ILE A 873 6.62 -15.72 7.74
N VAL A 874 6.23 -14.85 6.80
CA VAL A 874 6.19 -15.18 5.38
C VAL A 874 7.14 -14.27 4.63
N PHE A 875 8.12 -14.87 3.95
CA PHE A 875 9.05 -14.19 3.05
C PHE A 875 8.54 -14.30 1.61
N ALA A 876 8.11 -13.19 1.02
CA ALA A 876 7.65 -13.15 -0.36
C ALA A 876 8.11 -11.87 -1.06
N THR A 877 8.60 -11.96 -2.29
CA THR A 877 8.89 -10.74 -3.08
C THR A 877 7.60 -9.97 -3.35
N CYS A 878 7.71 -8.68 -3.68
CA CYS A 878 6.53 -7.84 -3.93
C CYS A 878 5.56 -8.47 -4.96
N SER A 879 6.11 -9.05 -6.03
CA SER A 879 5.36 -9.76 -7.07
C SER A 879 4.69 -11.06 -6.61
N ILE A 880 5.29 -11.79 -5.67
CA ILE A 880 4.70 -13.02 -5.12
C ILE A 880 3.65 -12.69 -4.06
N ALA A 881 3.84 -11.63 -3.28
CA ALA A 881 2.83 -11.14 -2.33
C ALA A 881 1.48 -10.83 -3.04
N GLY A 882 1.53 -10.38 -4.30
CA GLY A 882 0.34 -10.18 -5.14
C GLY A 882 -0.37 -11.46 -5.58
N LYS A 883 0.16 -12.67 -5.35
CA LYS A 883 -0.58 -13.94 -5.52
C LYS A 883 -1.40 -14.32 -4.31
N LEU A 884 -0.97 -13.89 -3.12
CA LEU A 884 -1.68 -14.15 -1.87
C LEU A 884 -3.11 -13.55 -1.91
N SER A 885 -3.41 -12.67 -2.87
CA SER A 885 -4.73 -12.06 -3.12
C SER A 885 -5.76 -12.93 -3.83
N GLU A 886 -5.37 -14.03 -4.48
CA GLU A 886 -6.34 -14.85 -5.24
C GLU A 886 -7.31 -15.64 -4.35
N GLU A 887 -7.04 -15.73 -3.04
CA GLU A 887 -7.74 -16.62 -2.10
C GLU A 887 -8.34 -15.91 -0.88
N VAL A 888 -8.22 -14.58 -0.75
CA VAL A 888 -8.76 -13.88 0.43
C VAL A 888 -10.27 -13.77 0.34
N SER A 889 -10.92 -14.77 0.93
CA SER A 889 -12.35 -14.78 1.22
C SER A 889 -12.64 -14.44 2.69
N ASP A 890 -11.62 -14.46 3.56
CA ASP A 890 -11.74 -14.23 5.01
C ASP A 890 -10.74 -13.15 5.47
N PRO A 891 -11.19 -12.16 6.28
CA PRO A 891 -10.30 -11.27 7.01
C PRO A 891 -9.12 -11.99 7.68
N SER A 892 -9.26 -13.23 8.13
CA SER A 892 -8.23 -14.06 8.78
C SER A 892 -6.96 -14.35 7.95
N ASP A 893 -6.86 -13.91 6.69
CA ASP A 893 -5.68 -14.08 5.81
C ASP A 893 -4.70 -12.89 5.68
N MET A 894 -4.96 -11.77 6.36
CA MET A 894 -4.06 -10.60 6.44
C MET A 894 -2.79 -10.79 7.31
N PHE A 895 -1.83 -9.87 7.23
CA PHE A 895 -0.64 -9.83 8.08
C PHE A 895 -0.74 -8.68 9.09
N ASP A 896 -0.32 -8.95 10.33
CA ASP A 896 -0.33 -7.96 11.42
C ASP A 896 0.76 -6.91 11.22
N TRP A 897 1.84 -7.27 10.51
CA TRP A 897 2.91 -6.36 10.11
C TRP A 897 3.47 -6.74 8.73
N VAL A 898 3.56 -5.76 7.84
CA VAL A 898 4.25 -5.86 6.55
C VAL A 898 5.51 -5.03 6.62
N ILE A 899 6.65 -5.66 6.34
CA ILE A 899 7.96 -5.00 6.27
C ILE A 899 8.46 -5.12 4.84
N ILE A 900 8.81 -3.99 4.22
CA ILE A 900 9.33 -3.96 2.84
C ILE A 900 10.73 -3.37 2.86
N GLU A 901 11.72 -4.19 2.51
CA GLU A 901 13.11 -3.76 2.32
C GLU A 901 13.37 -3.35 0.87
N GLU A 902 14.33 -2.44 0.69
CA GLU A 902 14.66 -1.83 -0.60
C GLU A 902 13.44 -1.14 -1.25
N ALA A 903 12.56 -0.56 -0.43
CA ALA A 903 11.34 0.11 -0.88
C ALA A 903 11.62 1.29 -1.83
N ALA A 904 12.80 1.91 -1.73
CA ALA A 904 13.25 2.98 -2.62
C ALA A 904 13.53 2.52 -4.06
N LYS A 905 13.83 1.23 -4.25
CA LYS A 905 14.19 0.63 -5.55
C LYS A 905 12.97 0.11 -6.32
N ALA A 906 11.88 -0.19 -5.61
CA ALA A 906 10.67 -0.74 -6.20
C ALA A 906 9.79 0.35 -6.81
N TRP A 907 9.07 0.01 -7.88
CA TRP A 907 7.98 0.85 -8.35
C TRP A 907 6.90 0.94 -7.24
N PRO A 908 6.27 2.11 -7.03
CA PRO A 908 5.20 2.21 -6.04
C PRO A 908 4.08 1.19 -6.25
N THR A 909 3.75 0.89 -7.51
CA THR A 909 2.78 -0.15 -7.90
C THR A 909 3.20 -1.56 -7.48
N GLU A 910 4.51 -1.84 -7.41
CA GLU A 910 5.05 -3.08 -6.85
C GLU A 910 4.93 -3.11 -5.33
N VAL A 911 5.29 -2.02 -4.65
CA VAL A 911 5.26 -1.89 -3.18
C VAL A 911 3.83 -2.06 -2.65
N VAL A 912 2.82 -1.60 -3.40
CA VAL A 912 1.40 -1.73 -3.02
C VAL A 912 0.96 -3.19 -2.84
N MET A 913 1.49 -4.13 -3.64
CA MET A 913 1.09 -5.54 -3.60
C MET A 913 1.22 -6.18 -2.20
N PRO A 914 2.36 -6.11 -1.50
CA PRO A 914 2.46 -6.55 -0.11
C PRO A 914 1.76 -5.61 0.88
N LEU A 915 1.72 -4.29 0.66
CA LEU A 915 1.08 -3.37 1.60
C LEU A 915 -0.42 -3.67 1.80
N VAL A 916 -1.16 -3.97 0.73
CA VAL A 916 -2.60 -4.28 0.84
C VAL A 916 -2.89 -5.55 1.63
N ARG A 917 -1.87 -6.37 1.92
CA ARG A 917 -1.96 -7.58 2.75
C ARG A 917 -1.88 -7.29 4.25
N GLY A 918 -1.44 -6.10 4.64
CA GLY A 918 -1.14 -5.74 6.02
C GLY A 918 -2.14 -4.81 6.67
N VAL A 919 -2.04 -4.70 7.99
CA VAL A 919 -2.68 -3.65 8.81
C VAL A 919 -1.67 -2.72 9.51
N ARG A 920 -0.37 -3.02 9.40
CA ARG A 920 0.78 -2.20 9.84
C ARG A 920 1.88 -2.34 8.80
N TRP A 921 2.62 -1.27 8.54
CA TRP A 921 3.57 -1.16 7.44
C TRP A 921 4.86 -0.51 7.90
N THR A 922 5.98 -1.13 7.51
CA THR A 922 7.31 -0.53 7.64
C THR A 922 7.99 -0.57 6.28
N LEU A 923 8.39 0.60 5.79
CA LEU A 923 9.16 0.73 4.56
C LEU A 923 10.61 1.05 4.92
N VAL A 924 11.55 0.29 4.36
CA VAL A 924 12.98 0.43 4.62
C VAL A 924 13.71 0.54 3.30
N GLY A 925 14.64 1.49 3.18
CA GLY A 925 15.33 1.71 1.92
C GLY A 925 16.38 2.80 1.97
N ASP A 926 16.90 3.11 0.79
CA ASP A 926 17.85 4.18 0.56
C ASP A 926 17.52 4.93 -0.72
N TYR A 927 16.86 6.09 -0.62
CA TYR A 927 16.46 6.86 -1.81
C TYR A 927 17.61 7.57 -2.55
N GLN A 928 18.83 7.53 -2.00
CA GLN A 928 20.02 8.06 -2.66
C GLN A 928 20.74 6.98 -3.50
N GLN A 929 20.34 5.71 -3.39
CA GLN A 929 20.80 4.62 -4.25
C GLN A 929 19.86 4.42 -5.46
N LEU A 930 20.10 3.40 -6.28
CA LEU A 930 19.33 3.13 -7.50
C LEU A 930 17.82 3.01 -7.20
N GLY A 931 17.05 3.91 -7.79
CA GLY A 931 15.59 3.93 -7.72
C GLY A 931 14.90 2.96 -8.71
N PRO A 932 13.59 3.17 -8.98
CA PRO A 932 12.79 2.31 -9.84
C PRO A 932 13.41 2.14 -11.24
N HIS A 933 13.49 0.88 -11.68
CA HIS A 933 14.07 0.55 -12.99
C HIS A 933 13.34 1.29 -14.12
N ARG A 934 14.09 2.00 -14.97
CA ARG A 934 13.59 2.82 -16.10
C ARG A 934 12.71 4.02 -15.70
N ALA A 935 12.84 4.53 -14.48
CA ALA A 935 12.22 5.81 -14.07
C ALA A 935 12.52 6.96 -15.05
N GLN A 936 13.78 7.08 -15.48
CA GLN A 936 14.21 8.11 -16.43
C GLN A 936 13.52 8.00 -17.80
N ASP A 937 13.20 6.78 -18.25
CA ASP A 937 12.53 6.58 -19.53
C ASP A 937 11.10 7.13 -19.47
N MET A 938 10.42 6.97 -18.32
CA MET A 938 9.09 7.54 -18.08
C MET A 938 9.16 9.06 -18.04
N GLN A 939 10.14 9.63 -17.33
CA GLN A 939 10.35 11.08 -17.31
C GLN A 939 10.57 11.63 -18.74
N SER A 940 11.49 11.02 -19.50
CA SER A 940 11.77 11.43 -20.89
C SER A 940 10.56 11.23 -21.81
N PHE A 941 9.67 10.28 -21.48
CA PHE A 941 8.41 10.08 -22.19
C PHE A 941 7.44 11.21 -21.91
N LEU A 942 7.21 11.53 -20.63
CA LEU A 942 6.35 12.63 -20.19
C LEU A 942 6.79 13.98 -20.77
N GLU A 943 8.08 14.31 -20.69
CA GLU A 943 8.64 15.54 -21.28
C GLU A 943 8.38 15.63 -22.79
N GLY A 944 8.40 14.49 -23.49
CA GLY A 944 8.08 14.41 -24.92
C GLY A 944 6.61 14.64 -25.28
N LEU A 945 5.71 14.66 -24.30
CA LEU A 945 4.28 14.90 -24.50
C LEU A 945 3.94 16.39 -24.60
N ALA A 946 4.86 17.29 -24.24
CA ALA A 946 4.62 18.73 -24.12
C ALA A 946 3.97 19.39 -25.34
N ALA A 947 4.35 18.96 -26.55
CA ALA A 947 3.88 19.55 -27.82
C ALA A 947 2.68 18.81 -28.46
N HIS A 948 2.05 17.85 -27.75
CA HIS A 948 1.01 17.01 -28.34
C HIS A 948 -0.35 17.72 -28.42
N GLU A 949 -1.09 17.64 -29.53
CA GLU A 949 -2.37 18.37 -29.66
C GLU A 949 -3.57 17.68 -28.99
N HIS A 950 -3.46 16.36 -28.74
CA HIS A 950 -4.55 15.57 -28.18
C HIS A 950 -4.77 15.83 -26.67
N ASP A 951 -5.96 16.29 -26.28
CA ASP A 951 -6.34 16.62 -24.88
C ASP A 951 -5.95 15.54 -23.85
N ARG A 952 -6.26 14.26 -24.15
CA ARG A 952 -5.89 13.12 -23.29
C ARG A 952 -4.38 13.00 -23.01
N ILE A 953 -3.54 13.31 -23.99
CA ILE A 953 -2.08 13.21 -23.83
C ILE A 953 -1.53 14.41 -23.07
N GLN A 954 -2.09 15.59 -23.33
CA GLN A 954 -1.78 16.80 -22.57
C GLN A 954 -2.14 16.68 -21.09
N ALA A 955 -3.15 15.86 -20.74
CA ALA A 955 -3.45 15.53 -19.35
C ALA A 955 -2.31 14.86 -18.62
N HIS A 956 -1.62 13.92 -19.25
CA HIS A 956 -0.49 13.26 -18.63
C HIS A 956 0.70 14.22 -18.47
N PHE A 957 0.94 15.10 -19.45
CA PHE A 957 1.96 16.14 -19.34
C PHE A 957 1.67 17.13 -18.20
N ALA A 958 0.44 17.61 -18.10
CA ALA A 958 0.03 18.55 -17.04
C ALA A 958 0.14 17.95 -15.63
N ASN A 959 0.05 16.62 -15.50
CA ASN A 959 0.21 15.90 -14.23
C ASN A 959 1.62 15.28 -14.07
N GLN A 960 2.60 15.59 -14.93
CA GLN A 960 3.90 14.91 -14.92
C GLN A 960 4.62 15.04 -13.58
N ASP A 961 4.58 16.22 -12.95
CA ASP A 961 5.25 16.46 -11.67
C ASP A 961 4.64 15.57 -10.58
N ALA A 962 3.31 15.44 -10.58
CA ALA A 962 2.60 14.50 -9.71
C ALA A 962 3.08 13.06 -9.91
N TYR A 963 3.23 12.63 -11.16
CA TYR A 963 3.63 11.26 -11.47
C TYR A 963 5.06 10.98 -11.04
N LEU A 964 5.97 11.92 -11.26
CA LEU A 964 7.38 11.81 -10.88
C LEU A 964 7.55 11.88 -9.36
N ASP A 965 6.83 12.76 -8.68
CA ASP A 965 6.79 12.84 -7.22
C ASP A 965 6.33 11.51 -6.61
N HIS A 966 5.22 10.95 -7.11
CA HIS A 966 4.71 9.66 -6.63
C HIS A 966 5.60 8.48 -7.04
N LEU A 967 6.31 8.54 -8.16
CA LEU A 967 7.28 7.51 -8.55
C LEU A 967 8.38 7.37 -7.49
N HIS A 968 8.77 8.49 -6.89
CA HIS A 968 9.72 8.57 -5.78
C HIS A 968 9.01 8.63 -4.41
N MET A 969 7.89 7.91 -4.24
CA MET A 969 7.10 7.85 -3.00
C MET A 969 7.98 7.71 -1.74
N PHE A 970 8.94 6.79 -1.73
CA PHE A 970 9.77 6.56 -0.54
C PHE A 970 10.61 7.80 -0.16
N ARG A 971 11.14 8.54 -1.15
CA ARG A 971 11.88 9.80 -0.93
C ARG A 971 10.99 10.86 -0.29
N ARG A 972 9.73 10.98 -0.75
CA ARG A 972 8.78 11.99 -0.25
C ARG A 972 8.57 11.93 1.26
N PHE A 973 8.60 10.74 1.86
CA PHE A 973 8.46 10.59 3.31
C PHE A 973 9.54 11.34 4.12
N PHE A 974 10.72 11.54 3.52
CA PHE A 974 11.88 12.18 4.15
C PHE A 974 12.10 13.63 3.70
N GLU A 975 11.27 14.18 2.80
CA GLU A 975 11.45 15.53 2.26
C GLU A 975 11.34 16.61 3.34
N GLY A 976 12.41 17.38 3.56
CA GLY A 976 12.47 18.36 4.64
C GLY A 976 12.55 17.73 6.05
N HIS A 977 12.90 16.45 6.16
CA HIS A 977 13.22 15.81 7.43
C HIS A 977 14.71 16.03 7.75
N ASP A 978 15.00 16.46 8.98
CA ASP A 978 16.37 16.52 9.47
C ASP A 978 16.81 15.12 9.91
N PRO A 979 17.84 14.51 9.29
CA PRO A 979 18.33 13.16 9.63
C PRO A 979 18.69 12.97 11.11
N ARG A 980 18.96 14.07 11.85
CA ARG A 980 19.30 14.04 13.27
C ARG A 980 18.08 14.01 14.18
N ARG A 981 16.90 14.40 13.70
CA ARG A 981 15.65 14.29 14.48
C ARG A 981 15.21 12.84 14.60
N THR A 982 14.38 12.57 15.61
CA THR A 982 13.74 11.28 15.83
C THR A 982 12.32 11.29 15.30
N ALA A 983 11.79 10.11 15.00
CA ALA A 983 10.39 9.94 14.60
C ALA A 983 9.41 10.52 15.64
N SER A 984 8.25 10.97 15.15
CA SER A 984 7.09 11.37 15.95
C SER A 984 5.80 10.84 15.32
N ALA A 985 4.68 10.88 16.04
CA ALA A 985 3.38 10.45 15.51
C ALA A 985 3.00 11.15 14.19
N ARG A 986 3.23 12.47 14.07
CA ARG A 986 2.97 13.23 12.84
C ARG A 986 4.00 13.02 11.74
N ARG A 987 5.13 12.40 12.07
CA ARG A 987 6.25 12.20 11.14
C ARG A 987 7.02 10.93 11.52
N PRO A 988 6.47 9.74 11.21
CA PRO A 988 6.98 8.46 11.68
C PRO A 988 8.13 7.96 10.81
N VAL A 989 9.15 8.81 10.65
CA VAL A 989 10.31 8.53 9.81
C VAL A 989 11.59 8.75 10.59
N ASP A 990 12.58 7.89 10.37
CA ASP A 990 13.91 8.00 10.98
C ASP A 990 15.00 7.74 9.94
N VAL A 991 16.18 8.33 10.18
CA VAL A 991 17.37 8.14 9.34
C VAL A 991 18.51 7.54 10.18
N LEU A 992 19.14 6.48 9.67
CA LEU A 992 20.38 5.98 10.24
C LEU A 992 21.55 6.87 9.83
N VAL A 993 22.35 7.29 10.81
CA VAL A 993 23.44 8.28 10.62
C VAL A 993 24.84 7.74 10.86
N THR A 994 24.98 6.47 11.23
CA THR A 994 26.28 5.83 11.50
C THR A 994 26.44 4.58 10.64
N GLN A 995 27.54 4.51 9.89
CA GLN A 995 27.90 3.36 9.05
C GLN A 995 28.96 2.47 9.72
N PHE A 996 28.83 1.16 9.49
CA PHE A 996 29.59 0.08 10.14
C PHE A 996 30.36 -0.79 9.12
N ARG A 997 30.56 -0.31 7.89
CA ARG A 997 31.05 -1.11 6.77
C ARG A 997 32.39 -0.62 6.21
N MET A 998 32.44 0.66 5.84
CA MET A 998 33.52 1.26 5.05
C MET A 998 34.53 1.95 5.96
N HIS A 999 35.82 1.84 5.64
CA HIS A 999 36.82 2.71 6.25
C HIS A 999 36.41 4.20 6.12
N PRO A 1000 36.67 5.08 7.12
CA PRO A 1000 36.30 6.50 7.06
C PRO A 1000 36.73 7.22 5.77
N ASP A 1001 37.95 6.98 5.30
CA ASP A 1001 38.46 7.55 4.05
C ASP A 1001 37.72 7.04 2.80
N ILE A 1002 37.33 5.75 2.77
CA ILE A 1002 36.47 5.21 1.70
C ILE A 1002 35.09 5.85 1.76
N ALA A 1003 34.61 6.13 2.97
CA ALA A 1003 33.29 6.69 3.16
C ALA A 1003 33.20 8.17 2.77
N ALA A 1004 34.27 8.94 2.91
CA ALA A 1004 34.27 10.38 2.73
C ALA A 1004 33.76 10.84 1.34
N PRO A 1005 34.23 10.29 0.20
CA PRO A 1005 33.77 10.72 -1.12
C PRO A 1005 32.28 10.54 -1.37
N PHE A 1006 31.71 9.41 -0.93
CA PHE A 1006 30.29 9.15 -1.14
C PHE A 1006 29.42 9.89 -0.09
N ALA A 1007 29.88 9.96 1.17
CA ALA A 1007 29.14 10.61 2.25
C ALA A 1007 28.93 12.10 1.99
N ARG A 1008 29.99 12.80 1.56
CA ARG A 1008 29.93 14.24 1.24
C ARG A 1008 29.10 14.54 -0.01
N ALA A 1009 29.18 13.68 -1.03
CA ALA A 1009 28.45 13.89 -2.28
C ALA A 1009 26.95 13.57 -2.15
N PHE A 1010 26.57 12.46 -1.50
CA PHE A 1010 25.19 11.94 -1.56
C PHE A 1010 24.42 12.05 -0.24
N TYR A 1011 25.10 12.33 0.87
CA TYR A 1011 24.50 12.53 2.18
C TYR A 1011 24.97 13.85 2.81
N PRO A 1012 24.87 14.98 2.08
CA PRO A 1012 25.43 16.24 2.53
C PRO A 1012 24.70 16.79 3.75
N ASP A 1013 25.40 17.57 4.54
CA ASP A 1013 24.81 18.44 5.56
C ASP A 1013 25.55 19.78 5.62
N ALA A 1014 24.98 20.75 6.34
CA ALA A 1014 25.61 22.05 6.55
C ALA A 1014 26.72 22.03 7.63
N GLY A 1015 27.14 20.84 8.08
CA GLY A 1015 28.11 20.64 9.14
C GLY A 1015 29.55 20.80 8.67
N PRO A 1016 30.52 20.82 9.59
CA PRO A 1016 31.94 21.00 9.28
C PRO A 1016 32.54 19.85 8.45
N THR A 1017 31.97 18.65 8.56
CA THR A 1017 32.36 17.46 7.78
C THR A 1017 31.74 17.45 6.37
N GLY A 1018 30.77 18.33 6.09
CA GLY A 1018 29.99 18.35 4.85
C GLY A 1018 29.06 17.14 4.66
N THR A 1019 28.81 16.37 5.72
CA THR A 1019 27.92 15.19 5.70
C THR A 1019 27.40 14.87 7.11
N PHE A 1020 26.15 14.40 7.19
CA PHE A 1020 25.58 13.86 8.43
C PHE A 1020 25.98 12.40 8.70
N LEU A 1021 26.53 11.70 7.70
CA LEU A 1021 26.88 10.30 7.79
C LEU A 1021 28.24 10.14 8.47
N THR A 1022 28.23 9.47 9.62
CA THR A 1022 29.40 9.22 10.47
C THR A 1022 29.85 7.77 10.37
N SER A 1023 31.12 7.51 10.65
CA SER A 1023 31.69 6.16 10.70
C SER A 1023 31.79 5.67 12.14
N ASP A 1024 31.48 4.39 12.38
CA ASP A 1024 31.77 3.77 13.67
C ASP A 1024 33.30 3.78 13.94
N PRO A 1025 33.77 4.02 15.17
CA PRO A 1025 35.21 4.08 15.44
C PRO A 1025 35.96 2.76 15.20
N PHE A 1026 35.27 1.61 15.20
CA PHE A 1026 35.92 0.29 15.11
C PHE A 1026 36.26 -0.16 13.68
N ILE A 1027 35.82 0.59 12.67
CA ILE A 1027 36.05 0.29 11.24
C ILE A 1027 37.20 1.11 10.62
N ASP A 1028 37.94 1.89 11.43
CA ASP A 1028 39.14 2.64 11.04
C ASP A 1028 40.40 1.76 10.96
N GLN A 1029 40.22 0.47 10.61
CA GLN A 1029 41.33 -0.49 10.53
C GLN A 1029 41.91 -0.53 9.11
N ILE A 1030 43.21 -0.24 9.00
CA ILE A 1030 43.95 -0.30 7.75
C ILE A 1030 44.17 -1.77 7.34
N HIS A 1031 43.99 -2.06 6.05
CA HIS A 1031 44.03 -3.40 5.44
C HIS A 1031 45.41 -4.10 5.45
N GLY A 1032 46.46 -3.47 5.97
CA GLY A 1032 47.80 -4.06 6.12
C GLY A 1032 48.52 -4.46 4.83
N ARG A 1033 48.09 -3.95 3.66
CA ARG A 1033 48.73 -4.28 2.36
C ARG A 1033 49.85 -3.27 2.09
N THR A 1034 50.96 -3.75 1.54
CA THR A 1034 52.17 -2.95 1.29
C THR A 1034 52.62 -2.93 -0.17
N GLU A 1035 52.02 -3.79 -1.01
CA GLU A 1035 52.34 -3.91 -2.43
C GLU A 1035 51.04 -3.78 -3.24
N PRO A 1036 51.01 -2.96 -4.30
CA PRO A 1036 52.08 -2.01 -4.71
C PRO A 1036 52.28 -0.86 -3.68
N PRO A 1037 53.45 -0.18 -3.64
CA PRO A 1037 53.79 0.74 -2.55
C PRO A 1037 52.74 1.84 -2.27
N TYR A 1038 52.07 2.33 -3.30
CA TYR A 1038 51.04 3.37 -3.19
C TYR A 1038 49.74 2.91 -2.52
N VAL A 1039 49.53 1.61 -2.29
CA VAL A 1039 48.41 1.12 -1.45
C VAL A 1039 48.77 1.05 0.03
N THR A 1040 50.04 1.29 0.40
CA THR A 1040 50.49 1.20 1.80
C THR A 1040 49.80 2.25 2.64
N ASN A 1041 49.05 1.80 3.67
CA ASN A 1041 48.24 2.66 4.53
C ASN A 1041 47.21 3.54 3.77
N ALA A 1042 46.81 3.13 2.56
CA ALA A 1042 45.94 3.89 1.69
C ALA A 1042 44.67 3.09 1.37
N PRO A 1043 43.60 3.24 2.16
CA PRO A 1043 42.31 2.56 1.94
C PRO A 1043 41.54 3.10 0.73
N LEU A 1044 41.90 4.29 0.24
CA LEU A 1044 41.28 4.95 -0.90
C LEU A 1044 42.35 5.36 -1.93
N VAL A 1045 42.29 4.82 -3.14
CA VAL A 1045 43.28 5.07 -4.20
C VAL A 1045 42.59 5.40 -5.52
N TRP A 1046 43.13 6.37 -6.26
CA TRP A 1046 42.77 6.65 -7.65
C TRP A 1046 43.99 6.44 -8.55
N LEU A 1047 43.88 5.51 -9.50
CA LEU A 1047 44.84 5.31 -10.58
C LEU A 1047 44.41 6.13 -11.80
N ASP A 1048 45.06 7.29 -11.97
CA ASP A 1048 44.72 8.26 -13.01
C ASP A 1048 45.31 7.84 -14.35
N THR A 1049 44.42 7.60 -15.32
CA THR A 1049 44.78 7.13 -16.66
C THR A 1049 44.93 8.25 -17.70
N ALA A 1050 44.76 9.52 -17.31
CA ALA A 1050 44.75 10.67 -18.23
C ALA A 1050 45.98 10.77 -19.15
N ARG A 1051 47.14 10.28 -18.71
CA ARG A 1051 48.41 10.31 -19.47
C ARG A 1051 48.84 8.97 -20.05
N HIS A 1052 48.06 7.91 -19.86
CA HIS A 1052 48.43 6.58 -20.29
C HIS A 1052 47.99 6.32 -21.75
N ASP A 1053 48.95 6.17 -22.66
CA ASP A 1053 48.69 6.10 -24.12
C ASP A 1053 47.79 4.92 -24.56
N GLY A 1054 47.64 3.88 -23.73
CA GLY A 1054 46.75 2.73 -23.97
C GLY A 1054 45.34 2.84 -23.38
N CYS A 1055 45.07 3.83 -22.52
CA CYS A 1055 43.80 3.95 -21.79
C CYS A 1055 42.84 4.89 -22.50
N ARG A 1056 42.18 4.41 -23.55
CA ARG A 1056 41.14 5.18 -24.27
C ARG A 1056 39.87 4.38 -24.46
N ASP A 1057 38.73 5.03 -24.29
CA ASP A 1057 37.45 4.38 -24.54
C ASP A 1057 37.19 4.08 -26.03
N THR A 1058 36.68 2.88 -26.27
CA THR A 1058 36.30 2.37 -27.59
C THR A 1058 34.79 2.41 -27.78
N PRO A 1059 34.28 2.29 -29.03
CA PRO A 1059 32.84 2.16 -29.29
C PRO A 1059 32.21 1.05 -28.43
N TYR A 1060 30.99 1.29 -27.96
CA TYR A 1060 30.27 0.41 -27.02
C TYR A 1060 30.91 0.29 -25.62
N TRP A 1061 31.74 1.27 -25.24
CA TRP A 1061 32.18 1.54 -23.86
C TRP A 1061 33.05 0.43 -23.24
N GLY A 1062 34.20 0.18 -23.87
CA GLY A 1062 35.28 -0.63 -23.29
C GLY A 1062 36.63 0.09 -23.39
N ASN A 1063 37.54 -0.19 -22.45
CA ASN A 1063 38.87 0.39 -22.33
C ASN A 1063 39.86 -0.73 -21.98
N GLU A 1064 40.58 -1.22 -22.98
CA GLU A 1064 41.55 -2.33 -22.85
C GLU A 1064 42.72 -1.93 -21.93
N GLY A 1065 43.22 -0.69 -22.02
CA GLY A 1065 44.29 -0.22 -21.16
C GLY A 1065 43.91 -0.20 -19.68
N GLU A 1066 42.69 0.24 -19.34
CA GLU A 1066 42.19 0.11 -17.96
C GLU A 1066 42.11 -1.36 -17.52
N ALA A 1067 41.67 -2.26 -18.40
CA ALA A 1067 41.57 -3.69 -18.08
C ALA A 1067 42.95 -4.32 -17.83
N GLU A 1068 43.98 -3.92 -18.58
CA GLU A 1068 45.36 -4.35 -18.37
C GLU A 1068 45.95 -3.84 -17.06
N LEU A 1069 45.71 -2.56 -16.73
CA LEU A 1069 46.12 -1.99 -15.44
C LEU A 1069 45.46 -2.71 -14.26
N ILE A 1070 44.18 -3.05 -14.39
CA ILE A 1070 43.44 -3.77 -13.35
C ILE A 1070 43.98 -5.20 -13.18
N ASP A 1071 44.27 -5.90 -14.26
CA ASP A 1071 44.84 -7.25 -14.22
C ASP A 1071 46.22 -7.26 -13.49
N ASP A 1072 47.12 -6.33 -13.85
CA ASP A 1072 48.42 -6.17 -13.19
C ASP A 1072 48.27 -5.78 -11.70
N LEU A 1073 47.37 -4.85 -11.40
CA LEU A 1073 47.07 -4.46 -10.01
C LEU A 1073 46.59 -5.67 -9.19
N VAL A 1074 45.67 -6.47 -9.72
CA VAL A 1074 45.16 -7.67 -9.03
C VAL A 1074 46.27 -8.69 -8.79
N ALA A 1075 47.20 -8.86 -9.74
CA ALA A 1075 48.37 -9.70 -9.57
C ALA A 1075 49.28 -9.19 -8.45
N ARG A 1076 49.59 -7.89 -8.41
CA ARG A 1076 50.46 -7.26 -7.40
C ARG A 1076 49.88 -7.25 -6.00
N LEU A 1077 48.56 -7.08 -5.89
CA LEU A 1077 47.85 -7.20 -4.61
C LEU A 1077 47.85 -8.64 -4.06
N GLY A 1078 48.37 -9.62 -4.83
CA GLY A 1078 48.34 -11.03 -4.47
C GLY A 1078 46.95 -11.65 -4.50
N LEU A 1079 46.02 -11.04 -5.25
CA LEU A 1079 44.60 -11.41 -5.26
C LEU A 1079 44.19 -12.25 -6.48
N ALA A 1080 45.11 -12.46 -7.44
CA ALA A 1080 44.84 -13.25 -8.65
C ALA A 1080 44.29 -14.66 -8.33
N HIS A 1081 44.85 -15.35 -7.33
CA HIS A 1081 44.47 -16.73 -6.98
C HIS A 1081 43.38 -16.86 -5.91
N ARG A 1082 42.83 -15.75 -5.40
CA ARG A 1082 41.85 -15.75 -4.29
C ARG A 1082 40.49 -16.27 -4.77
N THR A 1083 39.88 -17.26 -4.12
CA THR A 1083 38.62 -17.87 -4.58
C THR A 1083 37.40 -17.48 -3.74
N ASP A 1084 37.57 -16.74 -2.64
CA ASP A 1084 36.46 -16.29 -1.83
C ASP A 1084 35.66 -15.16 -2.53
N PRO A 1085 34.33 -15.33 -2.69
CA PRO A 1085 33.48 -14.36 -3.40
C PRO A 1085 33.47 -12.94 -2.80
N GLY A 1086 33.83 -12.77 -1.52
CA GLY A 1086 33.82 -11.49 -0.82
C GLY A 1086 35.19 -10.82 -0.70
N GLY A 1087 36.26 -11.43 -1.24
CA GLY A 1087 37.63 -10.93 -1.07
C GLY A 1087 38.00 -9.81 -2.04
N LEU A 1088 37.70 -10.00 -3.33
CA LEU A 1088 37.99 -9.05 -4.41
C LEU A 1088 36.81 -9.02 -5.39
N VAL A 1089 36.34 -7.80 -5.68
CA VAL A 1089 35.34 -7.55 -6.71
C VAL A 1089 35.79 -6.42 -7.63
N VAL A 1090 35.56 -6.58 -8.94
CA VAL A 1090 35.79 -5.54 -9.93
C VAL A 1090 34.45 -5.05 -10.46
N ILE A 1091 34.21 -3.74 -10.39
CA ILE A 1091 32.96 -3.11 -10.79
C ILE A 1091 33.20 -2.21 -11.99
N THR A 1092 32.30 -2.27 -12.97
CA THR A 1092 32.28 -1.32 -14.08
C THR A 1092 30.85 -0.98 -14.50
N PRO A 1093 30.55 0.26 -14.94
CA PRO A 1093 29.21 0.62 -15.42
C PRO A 1093 28.80 -0.06 -16.74
N TYR A 1094 29.75 -0.70 -17.45
CA TYR A 1094 29.58 -1.11 -18.84
C TYR A 1094 29.79 -2.62 -19.04
N ARG A 1095 28.81 -3.30 -19.62
CA ARG A 1095 28.85 -4.75 -19.89
C ARG A 1095 30.02 -5.15 -20.80
N LYS A 1096 30.38 -4.35 -21.81
CA LYS A 1096 31.53 -4.62 -22.67
C LYS A 1096 32.84 -4.66 -21.87
N GLN A 1097 33.04 -3.67 -20.99
CA GLN A 1097 34.20 -3.65 -20.12
C GLN A 1097 34.22 -4.85 -19.16
N ALA A 1098 33.06 -5.24 -18.65
CA ALA A 1098 32.95 -6.43 -17.82
C ALA A 1098 33.44 -7.69 -18.57
N GLY A 1099 33.01 -7.88 -19.82
CA GLY A 1099 33.47 -8.99 -20.66
C GLY A 1099 34.98 -8.98 -20.95
N ILE A 1100 35.57 -7.79 -21.16
CA ILE A 1100 37.03 -7.63 -21.33
C ILE A 1100 37.77 -8.08 -20.07
N LEU A 1101 37.35 -7.58 -18.90
CA LEU A 1101 37.94 -7.93 -17.60
C LEU A 1101 37.79 -9.42 -17.27
N GLU A 1102 36.65 -10.03 -17.60
CA GLU A 1102 36.44 -11.47 -17.44
C GLU A 1102 37.41 -12.29 -18.30
N ALA A 1103 37.66 -11.85 -19.54
CA ALA A 1103 38.61 -12.51 -20.44
C ALA A 1103 40.06 -12.45 -19.94
N LYS A 1104 40.40 -11.49 -19.08
CA LYS A 1104 41.71 -11.37 -18.41
C LYS A 1104 41.88 -12.31 -17.21
N GLY A 1105 40.90 -13.18 -16.92
CA GLY A 1105 41.01 -14.17 -15.84
C GLY A 1105 40.28 -13.78 -14.55
N LEU A 1106 39.47 -12.71 -14.58
CA LEU A 1106 38.66 -12.23 -13.45
C LEU A 1106 37.22 -12.78 -13.46
N ARG A 1107 36.95 -13.84 -14.23
CA ARG A 1107 35.61 -14.46 -14.33
C ARG A 1107 35.01 -14.75 -12.94
N GLY A 1108 33.75 -14.35 -12.77
CA GLY A 1108 33.02 -14.52 -11.52
C GLY A 1108 33.35 -13.51 -10.42
N ARG A 1109 34.26 -12.56 -10.67
CA ARG A 1109 34.57 -11.42 -9.77
C ARG A 1109 34.20 -10.06 -10.36
N VAL A 1110 33.86 -10.02 -11.65
CA VAL A 1110 33.51 -8.80 -12.37
C VAL A 1110 32.00 -8.65 -12.40
N HIS A 1111 31.52 -7.46 -12.05
CA HIS A 1111 30.11 -7.16 -12.03
C HIS A 1111 29.81 -5.78 -12.63
N THR A 1112 28.62 -5.65 -13.21
CA THR A 1112 28.07 -4.32 -13.48
C THR A 1112 27.56 -3.68 -12.18
N VAL A 1113 27.48 -2.36 -12.14
CA VAL A 1113 26.96 -1.61 -10.98
C VAL A 1113 25.57 -2.12 -10.56
N HIS A 1114 24.66 -2.33 -11.53
CA HIS A 1114 23.31 -2.82 -11.25
C HIS A 1114 23.28 -4.27 -10.73
N SER A 1115 24.16 -5.15 -11.24
CA SER A 1115 24.21 -6.56 -10.82
C SER A 1115 24.88 -6.77 -9.47
N PHE A 1116 25.71 -5.83 -9.00
CA PHE A 1116 26.40 -5.93 -7.70
C PHE A 1116 25.69 -5.13 -6.59
N GLN A 1117 24.50 -4.60 -6.84
CA GLN A 1117 23.75 -3.87 -5.84
C GLN A 1117 23.36 -4.80 -4.68
N GLY A 1118 23.66 -4.38 -3.46
CA GLY A 1118 23.48 -5.20 -2.24
C GLY A 1118 24.74 -6.00 -1.86
N GLY A 1119 25.64 -6.24 -2.82
CA GLY A 1119 26.95 -6.85 -2.57
C GLY A 1119 27.91 -5.92 -1.82
N GLU A 1120 28.92 -6.54 -1.19
CA GLU A 1120 30.05 -5.90 -0.53
C GLU A 1120 31.30 -6.79 -0.68
N ALA A 1121 32.49 -6.19 -0.69
CA ALA A 1121 33.75 -6.93 -0.72
C ALA A 1121 34.84 -6.21 0.11
N GLU A 1122 35.85 -6.96 0.56
CA GLU A 1122 37.02 -6.38 1.23
C GLU A 1122 37.74 -5.37 0.32
N VAL A 1123 38.04 -5.81 -0.90
CA VAL A 1123 38.69 -4.99 -1.93
C VAL A 1123 37.76 -4.81 -3.12
N VAL A 1124 37.54 -3.56 -3.53
CA VAL A 1124 36.80 -3.22 -4.75
C VAL A 1124 37.66 -2.39 -5.68
N ILE A 1125 37.71 -2.80 -6.95
CA ILE A 1125 38.36 -2.05 -8.02
C ILE A 1125 37.30 -1.58 -8.99
N VAL A 1126 37.30 -0.29 -9.32
CA VAL A 1126 36.32 0.35 -10.21
C VAL A 1126 36.99 0.75 -11.52
N SER A 1127 36.45 0.33 -12.66
CA SER A 1127 36.85 0.81 -14.00
C SER A 1127 35.83 1.81 -14.53
N LEU A 1128 36.25 3.07 -14.68
CA LEU A 1128 35.38 4.18 -15.13
C LEU A 1128 35.21 4.22 -16.65
N VAL A 1129 36.16 3.67 -17.41
CA VAL A 1129 36.17 3.53 -18.88
C VAL A 1129 36.29 4.84 -19.64
N ARG A 1130 35.47 5.86 -19.31
CA ARG A 1130 35.21 7.06 -20.11
C ARG A 1130 36.39 8.03 -20.13
N SER A 1131 36.82 8.42 -21.33
CA SER A 1131 37.99 9.29 -21.51
C SER A 1131 37.90 10.22 -22.73
N ALA A 1132 36.72 10.38 -23.35
CA ALA A 1132 36.58 11.19 -24.57
C ALA A 1132 35.35 12.10 -24.57
N VAL A 1133 35.53 13.29 -25.13
CA VAL A 1133 34.52 14.36 -25.25
C VAL A 1133 33.55 14.05 -26.38
N ARG A 1134 32.24 14.10 -26.10
CA ARG A 1134 31.14 13.71 -27.02
C ARG A 1134 30.02 14.74 -27.10
N GLY A 1135 30.39 16.02 -26.93
CA GLY A 1135 29.50 17.17 -27.04
C GLY A 1135 29.09 17.74 -25.68
N GLU A 1136 28.07 18.60 -25.70
CA GLU A 1136 27.56 19.27 -24.50
C GLU A 1136 26.73 18.33 -23.62
N GLY A 1137 26.95 18.40 -22.30
CA GLY A 1137 26.20 17.68 -21.27
C GLY A 1137 26.94 16.50 -20.62
N THR A 1138 26.82 16.39 -19.29
CA THR A 1138 27.47 15.39 -18.43
C THR A 1138 27.25 13.95 -18.94
N ARG A 1139 25.99 13.57 -19.19
CA ARG A 1139 25.63 12.20 -19.60
C ARG A 1139 26.24 11.77 -20.95
N ARG A 1140 26.50 12.69 -21.88
CA ARG A 1140 27.16 12.35 -23.15
C ARG A 1140 28.64 12.03 -22.95
N ASN A 1141 29.29 12.75 -22.04
CA ASN A 1141 30.72 12.63 -21.80
C ASN A 1141 31.06 11.44 -20.89
N ILE A 1142 30.32 11.25 -19.79
CA ILE A 1142 30.61 10.20 -18.80
C ILE A 1142 29.55 9.08 -18.74
N GLY A 1143 28.50 9.11 -19.55
CA GLY A 1143 27.56 7.99 -19.66
C GLY A 1143 26.77 7.71 -18.38
N HIS A 1144 26.74 6.44 -17.94
CA HIS A 1144 25.94 6.00 -16.79
C HIS A 1144 26.41 6.61 -15.46
N THR A 1145 27.68 6.96 -15.33
CA THR A 1145 28.23 7.59 -14.12
C THR A 1145 27.83 9.05 -13.97
N ALA A 1146 27.06 9.61 -14.92
CA ALA A 1146 26.37 10.88 -14.72
C ALA A 1146 25.18 10.79 -13.76
N GLN A 1147 24.71 9.57 -13.46
CA GLN A 1147 23.64 9.35 -12.49
C GLN A 1147 24.24 9.24 -11.08
N PRO A 1148 23.83 10.11 -10.12
CA PRO A 1148 24.34 10.10 -8.76
C PRO A 1148 24.22 8.72 -8.09
N GLU A 1149 23.11 8.03 -8.33
CA GLU A 1149 22.78 6.73 -7.75
C GLU A 1149 23.76 5.64 -8.19
N VAL A 1150 24.21 5.68 -9.46
CA VAL A 1150 25.21 4.76 -10.01
C VAL A 1150 26.55 4.99 -9.32
N VAL A 1151 26.94 6.25 -9.10
CA VAL A 1151 28.19 6.61 -8.43
C VAL A 1151 28.14 6.20 -6.95
N ASN A 1152 27.04 6.49 -6.26
CA ASN A 1152 26.82 6.09 -4.87
C ASN A 1152 26.96 4.58 -4.69
N VAL A 1153 26.25 3.79 -5.52
CA VAL A 1153 26.34 2.32 -5.50
C VAL A 1153 27.74 1.84 -5.83
N MET A 1154 28.47 2.48 -6.73
CA MET A 1154 29.79 2.05 -7.17
C MET A 1154 30.87 2.27 -6.09
N LEU A 1155 30.83 3.42 -5.41
CA LEU A 1155 31.83 3.80 -4.40
C LEU A 1155 31.56 3.15 -3.02
N SER A 1156 30.33 2.75 -2.72
CA SER A 1156 29.93 2.26 -1.39
C SER A 1156 30.09 0.73 -1.16
N ARG A 1157 30.89 0.04 -1.98
CA ARG A 1157 30.96 -1.45 -1.99
C ARG A 1157 32.19 -2.01 -1.29
N ALA A 1158 33.25 -1.22 -1.17
CA ALA A 1158 34.49 -1.61 -0.53
C ALA A 1158 34.37 -1.54 0.99
N ARG A 1159 34.95 -2.51 1.71
CA ARG A 1159 35.10 -2.43 3.17
C ARG A 1159 36.45 -1.88 3.58
N GLN A 1160 37.51 -2.32 2.91
CA GLN A 1160 38.90 -2.10 3.33
C GLN A 1160 39.74 -1.32 2.32
N LEU A 1161 39.58 -1.59 1.02
CA LEU A 1161 40.34 -0.91 -0.04
C LEU A 1161 39.45 -0.64 -1.25
N LEU A 1162 39.35 0.63 -1.65
CA LEU A 1162 38.71 1.07 -2.89
C LEU A 1162 39.78 1.63 -3.84
N VAL A 1163 39.90 1.03 -5.03
CA VAL A 1163 40.74 1.56 -6.11
C VAL A 1163 39.87 1.98 -7.28
N VAL A 1164 39.92 3.26 -7.66
CA VAL A 1164 39.25 3.78 -8.85
C VAL A 1164 40.26 3.94 -9.97
N VAL A 1165 39.97 3.38 -11.14
CA VAL A 1165 40.81 3.44 -12.35
C VAL A 1165 40.06 4.22 -13.41
N GLY A 1166 40.65 5.34 -13.86
CA GLY A 1166 40.03 6.19 -14.88
C GLY A 1166 40.68 7.56 -15.03
N ASP A 1167 40.27 8.27 -16.07
CA ASP A 1167 40.80 9.59 -16.44
C ASP A 1167 40.27 10.67 -15.48
N LEU A 1168 41.10 11.09 -14.53
CA LEU A 1168 40.68 12.01 -13.47
C LEU A 1168 40.30 13.38 -14.04
N ALA A 1169 41.07 13.90 -14.99
CA ALA A 1169 40.84 15.21 -15.60
C ALA A 1169 39.54 15.23 -16.40
N HIS A 1170 39.22 14.15 -17.12
CA HIS A 1170 37.95 14.03 -17.86
C HIS A 1170 36.74 14.04 -16.92
N PHE A 1171 36.80 13.30 -15.80
CA PHE A 1171 35.71 13.28 -14.83
C PHE A 1171 35.59 14.59 -14.03
N GLU A 1172 36.69 15.28 -13.74
CA GLU A 1172 36.66 16.60 -13.10
C GLU A 1172 35.99 17.65 -13.99
N GLN A 1173 36.34 17.65 -15.29
CA GLN A 1173 35.83 18.63 -16.22
C GLN A 1173 34.37 18.37 -16.63
N TYR A 1174 33.98 17.10 -16.80
CA TYR A 1174 32.70 16.73 -17.41
C TYR A 1174 31.74 15.99 -16.47
N GLY A 1175 32.14 15.72 -15.23
CA GLY A 1175 31.34 14.95 -14.26
C GLY A 1175 30.34 15.77 -13.44
N GLY A 1176 30.38 17.10 -13.50
CA GLY A 1176 29.47 17.96 -12.76
C GLY A 1176 29.77 18.06 -11.26
N ALA A 1177 28.81 18.55 -10.48
CA ALA A 1177 29.01 18.88 -9.07
C ALA A 1177 29.29 17.64 -8.18
N ASP A 1178 28.63 16.52 -8.46
CA ASP A 1178 28.81 15.29 -7.67
C ASP A 1178 30.22 14.73 -7.83
N TRP A 1179 30.71 14.60 -9.06
CA TRP A 1179 32.09 14.18 -9.33
C TRP A 1179 33.11 15.19 -8.83
N GLY A 1180 32.83 16.49 -8.90
CA GLY A 1180 33.67 17.52 -8.28
C GLY A 1180 33.84 17.29 -6.77
N THR A 1181 32.74 16.97 -6.08
CA THR A 1181 32.76 16.66 -4.63
C THR A 1181 33.49 15.36 -4.34
N VAL A 1182 33.25 14.31 -5.13
CA VAL A 1182 33.94 13.02 -5.02
C VAL A 1182 35.45 13.21 -5.20
N ILE A 1183 35.88 13.87 -6.28
CA ILE A 1183 37.31 14.09 -6.58
C ILE A 1183 37.96 14.95 -5.51
N GLN A 1184 37.27 15.96 -4.98
CA GLN A 1184 37.79 16.75 -3.88
C GLN A 1184 38.01 15.89 -2.62
N ALA A 1185 37.08 15.00 -2.29
CA ALA A 1185 37.27 14.07 -1.18
C ALA A 1185 38.43 13.08 -1.44
N PHE A 1186 38.63 12.61 -2.67
CA PHE A 1186 39.80 11.80 -3.03
C PHE A 1186 41.12 12.57 -2.84
N ARG A 1187 41.14 13.89 -3.09
CA ARG A 1187 42.32 14.74 -2.83
C ARG A 1187 42.55 14.98 -1.34
N ASP A 1188 41.48 15.06 -0.56
CA ASP A 1188 41.56 15.33 0.88
C ASP A 1188 42.03 14.09 1.67
N SER A 1189 41.54 12.90 1.33
CA SER A 1189 41.71 11.67 2.14
C SER A 1189 42.24 10.45 1.39
N GLY A 1190 42.43 10.54 0.07
CA GLY A 1190 42.89 9.43 -0.77
C GLY A 1190 44.31 9.62 -1.31
N VAL A 1191 44.78 8.62 -2.06
CA VAL A 1191 46.04 8.66 -2.79
C VAL A 1191 45.75 8.65 -4.29
N ILE A 1192 46.20 9.67 -5.02
CA ILE A 1192 46.08 9.76 -6.49
C ILE A 1192 47.44 9.44 -7.11
N VAL A 1193 47.48 8.47 -8.01
CA VAL A 1193 48.69 7.98 -8.66
C VAL A 1193 48.53 8.05 -10.17
N ASP A 1194 49.51 8.63 -10.86
CA ASP A 1194 49.57 8.68 -12.32
C ASP A 1194 49.96 7.30 -12.87
N ALA A 1195 49.12 6.71 -13.73
CA ALA A 1195 49.27 5.36 -14.30
C ALA A 1195 50.57 5.16 -15.11
N VAL A 1196 51.30 6.23 -15.43
CA VAL A 1196 52.55 6.19 -16.23
C VAL A 1196 53.82 6.11 -15.36
N THR A 1197 53.72 6.26 -14.04
CA THR A 1197 54.89 6.32 -13.14
C THR A 1197 55.68 5.01 -13.03
N GLU A 1198 57.00 5.09 -12.80
CA GLU A 1198 57.91 3.94 -12.65
C GLU A 1198 57.54 3.02 -11.46
N ASP A 1199 56.84 3.55 -10.46
CA ASP A 1199 56.28 2.80 -9.32
C ASP A 1199 55.18 1.80 -9.76
N ILE A 1200 54.57 2.03 -10.92
CA ILE A 1200 53.61 1.13 -11.56
C ILE A 1200 54.31 0.22 -12.57
N THR A 1201 55.48 0.54 -13.09
CA THR A 1201 56.16 -0.25 -14.16
C THR A 1201 57.41 -1.03 -13.72
N GLY A 1202 57.82 -0.96 -12.45
CA GLY A 1202 58.82 -1.88 -11.86
C GLY A 1202 60.20 -1.28 -11.60
N GLY A 1203 60.31 -0.02 -11.16
CA GLY A 1203 61.57 0.59 -10.74
C GLY A 1203 61.64 0.84 -9.23
N ARG A 1204 62.58 0.20 -8.51
CA ARG A 1204 62.84 0.47 -7.07
C ARG A 1204 63.24 1.92 -6.82
N ARG A 1205 62.45 2.67 -6.04
CA ARG A 1205 62.98 3.62 -5.03
C ARG A 1205 61.92 3.98 -3.98
N ALA A 1206 62.33 3.95 -2.71
CA ALA A 1206 61.51 4.39 -1.58
C ALA A 1206 61.23 5.90 -1.67
N VAL A 1207 59.95 6.28 -1.62
CA VAL A 1207 59.51 7.66 -1.36
C VAL A 1207 58.92 7.68 0.06
N LEU A 1208 59.48 8.56 0.89
CA LEU A 1208 59.03 8.79 2.27
C LEU A 1208 57.61 9.38 2.28
N PRO A 1209 56.76 9.02 3.28
CA PRO A 1209 55.43 9.59 3.42
C PRO A 1209 55.50 11.08 3.77
N PRO A 1210 54.46 11.87 3.44
CA PRO A 1210 54.33 13.23 3.97
C PRO A 1210 54.16 13.15 5.49
N GLN A 1211 54.90 13.97 6.22
CA GLN A 1211 54.77 14.12 7.66
C GLN A 1211 53.32 14.57 7.97
N ARG A 1212 52.58 13.73 8.71
CA ARG A 1212 51.41 14.21 9.46
C ARG A 1212 51.96 15.09 10.58
N ASP A 1213 51.51 16.33 10.66
CA ASP A 1213 51.73 17.17 11.83
C ASP A 1213 51.06 16.49 13.03
N GLU A 1214 51.86 15.87 13.88
CA GLU A 1214 51.49 15.48 15.25
C GLU A 1214 51.28 16.77 16.07
N THR A 1215 50.06 17.31 16.02
CA THR A 1215 49.60 18.29 17.01
C THR A 1215 48.18 17.96 17.48
N SER A 1216 48.05 16.84 18.19
CA SER A 1216 47.00 16.64 19.21
C SER A 1216 47.23 15.38 20.05
N GLU A 1217 48.42 15.22 20.62
CA GLU A 1217 48.62 14.35 21.79
C GLU A 1217 48.95 15.25 22.98
N ASP A 1218 47.93 15.94 23.52
CA ASP A 1218 47.96 16.53 24.86
C ASP A 1218 46.52 16.91 25.27
N ALA A 1219 45.66 15.90 25.45
CA ALA A 1219 44.36 16.06 26.12
C ALA A 1219 43.76 14.74 26.67
N ALA A 1220 44.58 13.74 27.01
CA ALA A 1220 44.10 12.46 27.56
C ALA A 1220 44.91 11.99 28.78
N GLY A 1221 45.27 12.92 29.65
CA GLY A 1221 46.09 12.66 30.85
C GLY A 1221 45.65 13.47 32.07
N ALA A 1222 44.36 13.60 32.34
CA ALA A 1222 43.86 14.13 33.63
C ALA A 1222 42.36 13.82 33.83
N MET A 1223 42.00 12.58 34.19
CA MET A 1223 40.71 12.29 34.86
C MET A 1223 40.69 10.86 35.41
N ALA A 1224 41.52 10.60 36.43
CA ALA A 1224 41.41 9.39 37.26
C ALA A 1224 42.11 9.61 38.61
N ALA A 1225 41.62 10.56 39.41
CA ALA A 1225 41.73 10.55 40.87
C ALA A 1225 40.99 11.79 41.41
N GLU A 1226 40.02 11.52 42.28
CA GLU A 1226 39.28 12.43 43.18
C GLU A 1226 37.77 12.39 42.93
N ASP A 1227 37.12 11.39 43.53
CA ASP A 1227 35.98 11.71 44.40
C ASP A 1227 35.81 10.65 45.49
N ALA A 1228 36.34 11.01 46.66
CA ALA A 1228 35.92 10.50 47.96
C ALA A 1228 35.75 11.75 48.83
N GLY A 1229 34.51 12.18 49.05
CA GLY A 1229 34.21 13.18 50.08
C GLY A 1229 33.01 14.09 49.81
N GLU A 1230 31.91 13.75 50.50
CA GLU A 1230 30.70 14.54 50.83
C GLU A 1230 29.61 14.77 49.78
#